data_AF-A0A635R8R4-F1
#
_entry.id   AF-A0A635R8R4-F1
#
_cell.length_a   1.000
_cell.length_b   1.000
_cell.length_c   1.000
_cell.angle_alpha   90.00
_cell.angle_beta   90.00
_cell.angle_gamma   90.00
#
_symmetry.space_group_name_H-M   'P 1'
#
loop_
_entity.id
_entity.type
_entity.pdbx_description
1 polymer ?
#
loop_
_entity_poly.entity_id
_entity_poly.type
_entity_poly.pdbx_seq_one_letter_code
_entity_poly.pdbx_strand_id
1 'polypeptide(L)'
;MEYNSPFRLSVDEYHRDIDINDAYREQVALYIHNVTAQKYPLELCRKEVDEMLAPGGELSTESPLCKMWVRNQKTGDREEKYTTVDKLFKTVIDKQIISAPSLTFYIPEHIKRSKLSEFTAANVAKRAAVKKEMFAAEAAGNRVLQINKKNEQNAVKTLNNGMSGAFSSPYTIIFNQSSHSVLTSTCRTATSFGNAGNERLLGGNRHYDTPSRIIDHFLSIGTLTDWNSFKKCMDTYELHYPTVEEVMDVIHYSADFYFKNEEGMEFVEHYVSNVSPLTRAAFVYMGDFYHLAKYNDQFMRGFITAMISREMIDEVEDWDAAEKTIDGDMQIIVSQFRTDVVPMGKAFSHVKKLDDKKKPLPWDQQDDYKELIRSALFLQKTIGKYALLIRNILTTKNLPINIARMPDVVRRVGVVSDTDSTMMTAQWWAIWYTGKHYGEEATRVSNAMIYIATQHLRHLMASMSANIGVAKERLFLYAMKNEFKFDSFALTTKAKHYFSLITGQEGQLKKDPELEVKGVSLRTSNIPPIIMKEFKNTIKGLCEVVARGDQIEIIPLLEKVAQIEHTIMDSIRSGNPGYLKTTNIKERSAYNEKDEKNYHYHRMYNAIFGPKFGHLEEPPYDAVKLPVVLENKTKIKEWLDGIEDPIIRNGATAWFEENNFRKYKTLILPEHLVENYGIPKELIEIADIRRTAFSTVEPYYHILECLGVFMMDKNRMRLLSDFYDKTAEDDGLYKELAEVQYVKKSERAGEDDEDEDEEETFDEE
;
A
#
# COMPACT_ATOMS: atom_id res chain seq x y z
N MET A 1 -14.15 -8.22 -33.76
CA MET A 1 -13.14 -7.12 -33.80
C MET A 1 -12.33 -7.20 -32.52
N GLU A 2 -11.01 -7.04 -32.56
CA GLU A 2 -10.22 -6.78 -31.34
C GLU A 2 -10.18 -5.27 -31.11
N TYR A 3 -10.55 -4.82 -29.91
CA TYR A 3 -10.38 -3.42 -29.52
C TYR A 3 -8.90 -3.14 -29.29
N ASN A 4 -8.30 -2.33 -30.14
CA ASN A 4 -6.91 -1.90 -30.00
C ASN A 4 -6.83 -0.66 -29.11
N SER A 5 -6.66 -0.86 -27.81
CA SER A 5 -6.57 0.23 -26.84
C SER A 5 -5.38 1.15 -27.12
N PRO A 6 -5.56 2.48 -27.23
CA PRO A 6 -4.46 3.41 -27.48
C PRO A 6 -3.50 3.51 -26.29
N PHE A 7 -3.89 3.02 -25.11
CA PHE A 7 -3.05 2.96 -23.91
C PHE A 7 -1.97 1.89 -23.96
N ARG A 8 -1.98 1.01 -24.96
CA ARG A 8 -0.99 -0.06 -25.12
C ARG A 8 -0.35 0.06 -26.49
N LEU A 9 0.96 -0.16 -26.53
CA LEU A 9 1.63 -0.45 -27.80
C LEU A 9 1.34 -1.90 -28.19
N SER A 10 1.48 -2.22 -29.47
CA SER A 10 1.56 -3.61 -29.89
C SER A 10 2.78 -4.29 -29.27
N VAL A 11 2.75 -5.62 -29.15
CA VAL A 11 3.85 -6.42 -28.58
C VAL A 11 5.19 -6.12 -29.24
N ASP A 12 5.19 -5.84 -30.55
CA ASP A 12 6.40 -5.58 -31.31
C ASP A 12 6.95 -4.17 -31.16
N GLU A 13 6.12 -3.20 -30.77
CA GLU A 13 6.53 -1.81 -30.48
C GLU A 13 7.22 -1.68 -29.10
N TYR A 14 7.05 -2.66 -28.21
CA TYR A 14 7.80 -2.72 -26.96
C TYR A 14 9.21 -3.28 -27.23
N HIS A 15 10.18 -2.38 -27.27
CA HIS A 15 11.59 -2.72 -27.47
C HIS A 15 12.35 -2.68 -26.15
N ARG A 16 13.30 -3.61 -26.02
CA ARG A 16 14.28 -3.60 -24.93
C ARG A 16 15.40 -2.64 -25.30
N ASP A 17 15.47 -1.52 -24.60
CA ASP A 17 16.51 -0.50 -24.80
C ASP A 17 17.31 -0.35 -23.51
N ILE A 18 18.52 -0.92 -23.52
CA ILE A 18 19.41 -0.99 -22.36
C ILE A 18 20.88 -0.72 -22.72
N ASP A 19 21.13 -0.16 -23.91
CA ASP A 19 22.49 0.27 -24.30
C ASP A 19 22.81 1.63 -23.67
N ILE A 20 23.25 1.57 -22.42
CA ILE A 20 23.55 2.76 -21.61
C ILE A 20 24.70 3.61 -22.20
N ASN A 21 25.60 3.00 -22.98
CA ASN A 21 26.77 3.70 -23.52
C ASN A 21 26.39 4.54 -24.74
N ASP A 22 25.58 3.97 -25.64
CA ASP A 22 25.07 4.72 -26.79
C ASP A 22 24.11 5.82 -26.34
N ALA A 23 23.18 5.49 -25.44
CA ALA A 23 22.24 6.47 -24.88
C ALA A 23 22.96 7.63 -24.17
N TYR A 24 24.04 7.36 -23.42
CA TYR A 24 24.85 8.41 -22.80
C TYR A 24 25.44 9.37 -23.84
N ARG A 25 26.01 8.84 -24.93
CA ARG A 25 26.59 9.66 -26.01
C ARG A 25 25.53 10.51 -26.71
N GLU A 26 24.33 9.96 -26.94
CA GLU A 26 23.20 10.71 -27.51
C GLU A 26 22.78 11.86 -26.60
N GLN A 27 22.63 11.59 -25.30
CA GLN A 27 22.19 12.59 -24.33
C GLN A 27 23.24 13.67 -24.09
N VAL A 28 24.53 13.35 -24.06
CA VAL A 28 25.60 14.36 -23.96
C VAL A 28 25.64 15.24 -25.21
N ALA A 29 25.50 14.66 -26.40
CA ALA A 29 25.43 15.43 -27.64
C ALA A 29 24.24 16.40 -27.64
N LEU A 30 23.06 15.92 -27.21
CA LEU A 30 21.87 16.74 -27.07
C LEU A 30 22.03 17.83 -26.00
N TYR A 31 22.69 17.52 -24.88
CA TYR A 31 23.01 18.49 -23.85
C TYR A 31 23.85 19.64 -24.40
N ILE A 32 24.94 19.34 -25.10
CA ILE A 32 25.81 20.36 -25.72
C ILE A 32 25.03 21.18 -26.74
N HIS A 33 24.23 20.52 -27.59
CA HIS A 33 23.37 21.18 -28.57
C HIS A 33 22.44 22.21 -27.91
N ASN A 34 21.75 21.82 -26.84
CA ASN A 34 20.80 22.69 -26.14
C ASN A 34 21.50 23.80 -25.33
N VAL A 35 22.54 23.51 -24.57
CA VAL A 35 23.26 24.52 -23.75
C VAL A 35 23.90 25.59 -24.63
N THR A 36 24.33 25.24 -25.83
CA THR A 36 24.92 26.19 -26.78
C THR A 36 23.88 26.95 -27.62
N ALA A 37 22.61 26.93 -27.21
CA ALA A 37 21.48 27.52 -27.94
C ALA A 37 21.45 27.06 -29.41
N GLN A 38 21.73 25.77 -29.63
CA GLN A 38 21.71 25.12 -30.94
C GLN A 38 22.71 25.70 -31.95
N LYS A 39 23.72 26.42 -31.47
CA LYS A 39 24.82 26.97 -32.29
C LYS A 39 25.56 25.88 -33.07
N TYR A 40 25.73 24.71 -32.45
CA TYR A 40 26.35 23.54 -33.07
C TYR A 40 25.28 22.51 -33.45
N PRO A 41 25.27 21.99 -34.70
CA PRO A 41 24.35 20.94 -35.10
C PRO A 41 24.52 19.67 -34.25
N LEU A 42 23.42 18.97 -33.95
CA LEU A 42 23.44 17.77 -33.11
C LEU A 42 24.40 16.69 -33.64
N GLU A 43 24.45 16.48 -34.95
CA GLU A 43 25.36 15.53 -35.61
C GLU A 43 26.83 15.86 -35.35
N LEU A 44 27.18 17.15 -35.33
CA LEU A 44 28.54 17.59 -35.01
C LEU A 44 28.83 17.32 -33.54
N CYS A 45 27.92 17.70 -32.64
CA CYS A 45 28.07 17.42 -31.21
C CYS A 45 28.27 15.93 -30.94
N ARG A 46 27.50 15.07 -31.62
CA ARG A 46 27.62 13.60 -31.49
C ARG A 46 28.98 13.10 -31.95
N LYS A 47 29.43 13.56 -33.12
CA LYS A 47 30.74 13.21 -33.65
C LYS A 47 31.87 13.58 -32.69
N GLU A 48 31.87 14.79 -32.15
CA GLU A 48 32.89 15.26 -31.20
C GLU A 48 32.87 14.44 -29.90
N VAL A 49 31.69 14.13 -29.36
CA VAL A 49 31.55 13.27 -28.17
C VAL A 49 32.11 11.86 -28.44
N ASP A 50 31.83 11.30 -29.62
CA ASP A 50 32.35 10.00 -30.02
C ASP A 50 33.88 10.01 -30.16
N GLU A 51 34.48 11.07 -30.69
CA GLU A 51 35.93 11.26 -30.79
C GLU A 51 36.58 11.43 -29.41
N MET A 52 35.97 12.20 -28.50
CA MET A 52 36.47 12.41 -27.14
C MET A 52 36.46 11.12 -26.30
N LEU A 53 35.43 10.28 -26.46
CA LEU A 53 35.26 9.03 -25.71
C LEU A 53 35.93 7.82 -26.40
N ALA A 54 36.50 7.99 -27.59
CA ALA A 54 37.22 6.93 -28.29
C ALA A 54 38.49 6.51 -27.51
N PRO A 55 39.02 5.29 -27.72
CA PRO A 55 40.28 4.88 -27.11
C PRO A 55 41.41 5.87 -27.43
N GLY A 56 42.01 6.46 -26.40
CA GLY A 56 43.04 7.49 -26.55
C GLY A 56 42.52 8.92 -26.77
N GLY A 57 41.21 9.11 -26.82
CA GLY A 57 40.56 10.41 -26.77
C GLY A 57 40.67 11.07 -25.40
N GLU A 58 40.41 12.38 -25.33
CA GLU A 58 40.59 13.20 -24.13
C GLU A 58 39.77 12.72 -22.92
N LEU A 59 38.59 12.15 -23.18
CA LEU A 59 37.66 11.64 -22.16
C LEU A 59 37.57 10.11 -22.19
N SER A 60 38.57 9.42 -22.74
CA SER A 60 38.62 7.94 -22.76
C SER A 60 38.42 7.37 -21.37
N THR A 61 37.40 6.52 -21.18
CA THR A 61 37.08 5.89 -19.90
C THR A 61 37.55 4.43 -19.82
N GLU A 62 38.00 3.99 -18.64
CA GLU A 62 38.20 2.57 -18.33
C GLU A 62 36.98 1.99 -17.62
N SER A 63 36.41 0.92 -18.16
CA SER A 63 35.24 0.26 -17.58
C SER A 63 35.60 -0.45 -16.27
N PRO A 64 34.83 -0.28 -15.17
CA PRO A 64 35.09 -0.97 -13.92
C PRO A 64 35.09 -2.50 -14.04
N LEU A 65 35.93 -3.17 -13.24
CA LEU A 65 35.95 -4.63 -13.13
C LEU A 65 34.78 -5.11 -12.26
N CYS A 66 34.05 -6.11 -12.75
CA CYS A 66 32.95 -6.77 -12.08
C CYS A 66 33.34 -8.22 -11.72
N LYS A 67 33.20 -8.57 -10.43
CA LYS A 67 33.27 -9.94 -9.93
C LYS A 67 31.87 -10.55 -9.91
N MET A 68 31.72 -11.77 -10.42
CA MET A 68 30.43 -12.46 -10.49
C MET A 68 30.55 -13.95 -10.19
N TRP A 69 29.45 -14.53 -9.69
CA TRP A 69 29.28 -15.96 -9.52
C TRP A 69 28.43 -16.52 -10.65
N VAL A 70 29.05 -17.29 -11.54
CA VAL A 70 28.38 -17.84 -12.72
C VAL A 70 28.06 -19.31 -12.47
N ARG A 71 26.85 -19.74 -12.81
CA ARG A 71 26.48 -21.15 -12.71
C ARG A 71 27.00 -21.92 -13.93
N ASN A 72 27.84 -22.93 -13.70
CA ASN A 72 28.28 -23.87 -14.73
C ASN A 72 27.07 -24.67 -15.23
N GLN A 73 26.78 -24.58 -16.53
CA GLN A 73 25.58 -25.21 -17.11
C GLN A 73 25.66 -26.74 -17.17
N LYS A 74 26.85 -27.33 -17.05
CA LYS A 74 27.05 -28.78 -17.06
C LYS A 74 26.95 -29.38 -15.66
N THR A 75 27.63 -28.78 -14.67
CA THR A 75 27.67 -29.33 -13.30
C THR A 75 26.62 -28.72 -12.37
N GLY A 76 26.16 -27.51 -12.66
CA GLY A 76 25.26 -26.76 -11.80
C GLY A 76 25.96 -25.97 -10.68
N ASP A 77 27.28 -26.13 -10.52
CA ASP A 77 28.08 -25.42 -9.50
C ASP A 77 28.27 -23.94 -9.86
N ARG A 78 28.63 -23.13 -8.86
CA ARG A 78 29.00 -21.72 -9.07
C ARG A 78 30.52 -21.61 -9.21
N GLU A 79 30.96 -20.93 -10.25
CA GLU A 79 32.35 -20.55 -10.46
C GLU A 79 32.51 -19.03 -10.41
N GLU A 80 33.62 -18.60 -9.84
CA GLU A 80 33.98 -17.19 -9.79
C GLU A 80 34.49 -16.73 -11.16
N LYS A 81 33.99 -15.59 -11.65
CA LYS A 81 34.46 -14.95 -12.89
C LYS A 81 34.63 -13.45 -12.71
N TYR A 82 35.52 -12.91 -13.55
CA TYR A 82 35.80 -11.49 -13.66
C TYR A 82 35.56 -11.04 -15.09
N THR A 83 34.92 -9.88 -15.25
CA THR A 83 34.72 -9.20 -16.54
C THR A 83 34.63 -7.69 -16.28
N THR A 84 34.51 -6.86 -17.31
CA THR A 84 34.19 -5.45 -17.13
C THR A 84 32.67 -5.22 -17.23
N VAL A 85 32.18 -4.13 -16.63
CA VAL A 85 30.77 -3.72 -16.69
C VAL A 85 30.27 -3.63 -18.14
N ASP A 86 31.03 -3.00 -19.03
CA ASP A 86 30.67 -2.89 -20.45
C ASP A 86 30.56 -4.24 -21.15
N LYS A 87 31.53 -5.14 -20.91
CA LYS A 87 31.50 -6.49 -21.47
C LYS A 87 30.30 -7.29 -20.94
N LEU A 88 29.93 -7.09 -19.67
CA LEU A 88 28.76 -7.72 -19.08
C LEU A 88 27.48 -7.23 -19.77
N PHE A 89 27.24 -5.92 -19.84
CA PHE A 89 26.03 -5.38 -20.47
C PHE A 89 25.95 -5.69 -21.97
N LYS A 90 27.07 -5.62 -22.69
CA LYS A 90 27.14 -6.10 -24.08
C LYS A 90 26.74 -7.57 -24.20
N THR A 91 27.24 -8.42 -23.31
CA THR A 91 26.85 -9.84 -23.27
C THR A 91 25.35 -10.02 -22.97
N VAL A 92 24.78 -9.20 -22.09
CA VAL A 92 23.35 -9.22 -21.75
C VAL A 92 22.49 -8.86 -22.96
N ILE A 93 22.90 -7.85 -23.72
CA ILE A 93 22.25 -7.42 -24.97
C ILE A 93 22.38 -8.52 -26.03
N ASP A 94 23.61 -8.91 -26.36
CA ASP A 94 23.92 -9.85 -27.45
C ASP A 94 23.26 -11.22 -27.24
N LYS A 95 23.16 -11.68 -25.99
CA LYS A 95 22.57 -12.98 -25.63
C LYS A 95 21.14 -12.88 -25.09
N GLN A 96 20.54 -11.70 -25.10
CA GLN A 96 19.20 -11.45 -24.59
C GLN A 96 18.97 -12.00 -23.16
N ILE A 97 19.97 -11.86 -22.29
CA ILE A 97 19.93 -12.36 -20.91
C ILE A 97 18.92 -11.53 -20.11
N ILE A 98 18.11 -12.17 -19.28
CA ILE A 98 17.18 -11.48 -18.39
C ILE A 98 17.99 -10.76 -17.32
N SER A 99 17.74 -9.46 -17.12
CA SER A 99 18.42 -8.64 -16.12
C SER A 99 17.41 -8.17 -15.08
N ALA A 100 17.42 -8.79 -13.90
CA ALA A 100 16.58 -8.36 -12.78
C ALA A 100 17.10 -7.05 -12.16
N PRO A 101 16.25 -6.25 -11.49
CA PRO A 101 16.67 -5.01 -10.83
C PRO A 101 17.77 -5.19 -9.78
N SER A 102 17.88 -6.37 -9.17
CA SER A 102 18.96 -6.73 -8.24
C SER A 102 20.31 -7.02 -8.92
N LEU A 103 20.47 -6.71 -10.21
CA LEU A 103 21.62 -7.07 -11.07
C LEU A 103 21.92 -8.58 -11.03
N THR A 104 20.86 -9.39 -10.92
CA THR A 104 20.92 -10.83 -11.07
C THR A 104 20.48 -11.21 -12.48
N PHE A 105 21.26 -12.08 -13.12
CA PHE A 105 21.09 -12.41 -14.53
C PHE A 105 20.57 -13.84 -14.70
N TYR A 106 19.53 -14.01 -15.52
CA TYR A 106 18.94 -15.31 -15.82
C TYR A 106 18.98 -15.63 -17.31
N ILE A 107 19.14 -16.91 -17.60
CA ILE A 107 19.02 -17.43 -18.96
C ILE A 107 17.59 -17.15 -19.46
N PRO A 108 17.42 -16.67 -20.71
CA PRO A 108 16.09 -16.39 -21.23
C PRO A 108 15.27 -17.66 -21.47
N GLU A 109 13.95 -17.51 -21.44
CA GLU A 109 13.03 -18.64 -21.49
C GLU A 109 13.15 -19.49 -22.76
N HIS A 110 13.39 -18.86 -23.90
CA HIS A 110 13.55 -19.55 -25.19
C HIS A 110 14.76 -20.49 -25.21
N ILE A 111 15.72 -20.30 -24.28
CA ILE A 111 16.85 -21.22 -24.07
C ILE A 111 16.48 -22.29 -23.05
N LYS A 112 15.89 -21.91 -21.90
CA LYS A 112 15.47 -22.86 -20.86
C LYS A 112 14.32 -22.33 -20.02
N ARG A 113 13.16 -23.00 -20.09
CA ARG A 113 12.00 -22.70 -19.25
C ARG A 113 12.14 -23.27 -17.84
N SER A 114 11.75 -22.46 -16.84
CA SER A 114 11.76 -22.86 -15.43
C SER A 114 10.55 -23.76 -15.09
N LYS A 115 10.80 -24.87 -14.40
CA LYS A 115 9.74 -25.75 -13.87
C LYS A 115 8.93 -25.10 -12.74
N LEU A 116 9.54 -24.19 -11.98
CA LEU A 116 8.84 -23.43 -10.96
C LEU A 116 7.83 -22.47 -11.60
N SER A 117 8.17 -21.87 -12.75
CA SER A 117 7.23 -21.02 -13.48
C SER A 117 6.06 -21.80 -14.07
N GLU A 118 6.27 -23.04 -14.53
CA GLU A 118 5.18 -23.94 -14.96
C GLU A 118 4.23 -24.28 -13.79
N PHE A 119 4.80 -24.61 -12.63
CA PHE A 119 4.03 -24.88 -11.41
C PHE A 119 3.19 -23.67 -10.98
N THR A 120 3.79 -22.48 -10.91
CA THR A 120 3.08 -21.25 -10.55
C THR A 120 1.92 -20.97 -11.52
N ALA A 121 2.15 -21.11 -12.83
CA ALA A 121 1.12 -20.89 -13.85
C ALA A 121 -0.07 -21.86 -13.68
N ALA A 122 0.21 -23.15 -13.44
CA ALA A 122 -0.84 -24.15 -13.20
C ALA A 122 -1.66 -23.84 -11.94
N ASN A 123 -1.01 -23.43 -10.85
CA ASN A 123 -1.70 -23.05 -9.61
C ASN A 123 -2.53 -21.77 -9.76
N VAL A 124 -2.04 -20.78 -10.52
CA VAL A 124 -2.83 -19.57 -10.82
C VAL A 124 -4.11 -19.94 -11.58
N ALA A 125 -4.01 -20.80 -12.60
CA ALA A 125 -5.18 -21.26 -13.34
C ALA A 125 -6.17 -22.04 -12.45
N LYS A 126 -5.66 -22.94 -11.59
CA LYS A 126 -6.47 -23.68 -10.62
C LYS A 126 -7.18 -22.73 -9.65
N ARG A 127 -6.45 -21.76 -9.08
CA ARG A 127 -6.99 -20.77 -8.15
C ARG A 127 -8.11 -19.94 -8.79
N ALA A 128 -7.96 -19.55 -10.05
CA ALA A 128 -8.99 -18.80 -10.78
C ALA A 128 -10.30 -19.60 -10.92
N ALA A 129 -10.21 -20.90 -11.24
CA ALA A 129 -11.37 -21.78 -11.30
C ALA A 129 -12.08 -21.91 -9.93
N VAL A 130 -11.30 -22.14 -8.86
CA VAL A 130 -11.85 -22.26 -7.49
C VAL A 130 -12.52 -20.95 -7.03
N LYS A 131 -11.92 -19.79 -7.33
CA LYS A 131 -12.54 -18.48 -7.06
C LYS A 131 -13.88 -18.32 -7.77
N LYS A 132 -13.98 -18.75 -9.03
CA LYS A 132 -15.25 -18.71 -9.78
C LYS A 132 -16.33 -19.58 -9.14
N GLU A 133 -15.95 -20.77 -8.66
CA GLU A 133 -16.85 -21.67 -7.93
C GLU A 133 -17.28 -21.07 -6.58
N MET A 134 -16.37 -20.40 -5.86
CA MET A 134 -16.67 -19.69 -4.61
C MET A 134 -17.75 -18.63 -4.81
N PHE A 135 -17.59 -17.74 -5.80
CA PHE A 135 -18.58 -16.71 -6.11
C PHE A 135 -19.91 -17.30 -6.61
N ALA A 136 -19.86 -18.40 -7.37
CA ALA A 136 -21.08 -19.09 -7.80
C ALA A 136 -21.83 -19.73 -6.61
N ALA A 137 -21.13 -20.21 -5.59
CA ALA A 137 -21.73 -20.74 -4.37
C ALA A 137 -22.35 -19.63 -3.51
N GLU A 138 -21.67 -18.48 -3.38
CA GLU A 138 -22.19 -17.28 -2.73
C GLU A 138 -23.47 -16.78 -3.40
N ALA A 139 -23.45 -16.64 -4.73
CA ALA A 139 -24.61 -16.22 -5.51
C ALA A 139 -25.79 -17.19 -5.37
N ALA A 140 -25.52 -18.48 -5.13
CA ALA A 140 -26.54 -19.50 -4.87
C ALA A 140 -26.98 -19.58 -3.39
N GLY A 141 -26.44 -18.73 -2.50
CA GLY A 141 -26.71 -18.77 -1.06
C GLY A 141 -26.14 -20.00 -0.33
N ASN A 142 -25.27 -20.79 -0.99
CA ASN A 142 -24.67 -21.99 -0.40
C ASN A 142 -23.42 -21.62 0.42
N ARG A 143 -23.64 -21.24 1.67
CA ARG A 143 -22.59 -20.75 2.58
C ARG A 143 -21.50 -21.79 2.87
N VAL A 144 -21.86 -23.07 3.04
CA VAL A 144 -20.89 -24.14 3.32
C VAL A 144 -19.94 -24.33 2.14
N LEU A 145 -20.47 -24.40 0.92
CA LEU A 145 -19.63 -24.54 -0.28
C LEU A 145 -18.77 -23.29 -0.51
N GLN A 146 -19.32 -22.10 -0.26
CA GLN A 146 -18.57 -20.84 -0.33
C GLN A 146 -17.35 -20.89 0.60
N ILE A 147 -17.53 -21.28 1.88
CA ILE A 147 -16.44 -21.39 2.85
C ILE A 147 -15.40 -22.42 2.40
N ASN A 148 -15.84 -23.62 1.97
CA ASN A 148 -14.94 -24.66 1.49
C ASN A 148 -14.08 -24.18 0.30
N LYS A 149 -14.69 -23.46 -0.65
CA LYS A 149 -13.98 -22.93 -1.82
C LYS A 149 -13.08 -21.74 -1.47
N LYS A 150 -13.45 -20.93 -0.48
CA LYS A 150 -12.56 -19.92 0.12
C LYS A 150 -11.30 -20.60 0.69
N ASN A 151 -11.46 -21.68 1.45
CA ASN A 151 -10.34 -22.42 2.02
C ASN A 151 -9.45 -23.06 0.94
N GLU A 152 -10.05 -23.64 -0.10
CA GLU A 152 -9.30 -24.23 -1.22
C GLU A 152 -8.49 -23.18 -1.99
N GLN A 153 -9.06 -22.01 -2.30
CA GLN A 153 -8.31 -20.95 -3.00
C GLN A 153 -7.20 -20.36 -2.12
N ASN A 154 -7.44 -20.29 -0.80
CA ASN A 154 -6.43 -19.88 0.18
C ASN A 154 -5.27 -20.88 0.21
N ALA A 155 -5.53 -22.19 0.27
CA ALA A 155 -4.48 -23.21 0.25
C ALA A 155 -3.60 -23.12 -1.02
N VAL A 156 -4.22 -22.93 -2.19
CA VAL A 156 -3.46 -22.75 -3.45
C VAL A 156 -2.65 -21.45 -3.44
N LYS A 157 -3.18 -20.36 -2.87
CA LYS A 157 -2.46 -19.09 -2.67
C LYS A 157 -1.25 -19.30 -1.75
N THR A 158 -1.43 -19.97 -0.61
CA THR A 158 -0.38 -20.26 0.37
C THR A 158 0.74 -21.08 -0.25
N LEU A 159 0.43 -22.10 -1.06
CA LEU A 159 1.45 -22.90 -1.74
C LEU A 159 2.30 -22.07 -2.72
N ASN A 160 1.69 -21.15 -3.48
CA ASN A 160 2.43 -20.27 -4.37
C ASN A 160 3.29 -19.26 -3.60
N ASN A 161 2.73 -18.64 -2.57
CA ASN A 161 3.45 -17.63 -1.78
C ASN A 161 4.58 -18.24 -0.93
N GLY A 162 4.37 -19.46 -0.41
CA GLY A 162 5.37 -20.20 0.37
C GLY A 162 6.64 -20.54 -0.42
N MET A 163 6.59 -20.54 -1.76
CA MET A 163 7.77 -20.72 -2.61
C MET A 163 8.82 -19.63 -2.37
N SER A 164 8.39 -18.39 -2.13
CA SER A 164 9.28 -17.26 -1.85
C SER A 164 10.10 -17.51 -0.58
N GLY A 165 9.46 -17.97 0.51
CA GLY A 165 10.14 -18.33 1.74
C GLY A 165 11.04 -19.55 1.58
N ALA A 166 10.59 -20.55 0.82
CA ALA A 166 11.39 -21.74 0.52
C ALA A 166 12.69 -21.43 -0.23
N PHE A 167 12.71 -20.42 -1.13
CA PHE A 167 13.94 -19.96 -1.78
C PHE A 167 15.01 -19.47 -0.82
N SER A 168 14.61 -18.97 0.36
CA SER A 168 15.50 -18.42 1.38
C SER A 168 15.93 -19.47 2.41
N SER A 169 15.30 -20.65 2.46
CA SER A 169 15.63 -21.70 3.41
C SER A 169 16.64 -22.70 2.83
N PRO A 170 17.85 -22.84 3.42
CA PRO A 170 18.87 -23.79 2.95
C PRO A 170 18.47 -25.26 3.15
N TYR A 171 17.38 -25.51 3.88
CA TYR A 171 16.87 -26.85 4.16
C TYR A 171 15.83 -27.33 3.12
N THR A 172 15.66 -26.60 2.00
CA THR A 172 14.74 -26.99 0.92
C THR A 172 15.48 -27.30 -0.38
N ILE A 173 14.94 -28.22 -1.19
CA ILE A 173 15.53 -28.59 -2.48
C ILE A 173 15.49 -27.46 -3.52
N ILE A 174 14.64 -26.46 -3.30
CA ILE A 174 14.48 -25.29 -4.18
C ILE A 174 15.25 -24.06 -3.68
N PHE A 175 16.11 -24.23 -2.66
CA PHE A 175 16.92 -23.15 -2.13
C PHE A 175 17.68 -22.40 -3.23
N ASN A 176 17.41 -21.10 -3.34
CA ASN A 176 18.10 -20.20 -4.24
C ASN A 176 18.05 -18.78 -3.69
N GLN A 177 19.08 -18.42 -2.92
CA GLN A 177 19.22 -17.11 -2.28
C GLN A 177 18.93 -15.90 -3.19
N SER A 178 19.25 -16.01 -4.49
CA SER A 178 19.01 -14.91 -5.45
C SER A 178 17.53 -14.74 -5.84
N SER A 179 16.72 -15.80 -5.78
CA SER A 179 15.33 -15.77 -6.29
C SER A 179 14.41 -14.90 -5.44
N HIS A 180 14.54 -14.96 -4.12
CA HIS A 180 13.75 -14.11 -3.22
C HIS A 180 14.09 -12.62 -3.40
N SER A 181 15.37 -12.28 -3.51
CA SER A 181 15.82 -10.91 -3.78
C SER A 181 15.33 -10.40 -5.14
N VAL A 182 15.35 -11.25 -6.17
CA VAL A 182 14.85 -10.90 -7.51
C VAL A 182 13.33 -10.68 -7.51
N LEU A 183 12.57 -11.53 -6.81
CA LEU A 183 11.13 -11.36 -6.66
C LEU A 183 10.81 -10.02 -5.98
N THR A 184 11.38 -9.78 -4.80
CA THR A 184 11.09 -8.57 -4.01
C THR A 184 11.59 -7.28 -4.67
N SER A 185 12.72 -7.32 -5.38
CA SER A 185 13.20 -6.15 -6.13
C SER A 185 12.32 -5.85 -7.34
N THR A 186 11.82 -6.88 -8.05
CA THR A 186 10.85 -6.70 -9.14
C THR A 186 9.55 -6.10 -8.64
N CYS A 187 9.01 -6.59 -7.50
CA CYS A 187 7.83 -6.00 -6.86
C CYS A 187 8.04 -4.53 -6.49
N ARG A 188 9.17 -4.20 -5.85
CA ARG A 188 9.50 -2.82 -5.49
C ARG A 188 9.61 -1.91 -6.71
N THR A 189 10.24 -2.37 -7.80
CA THR A 189 10.32 -1.58 -9.04
C THR A 189 8.94 -1.30 -9.63
N ALA A 190 8.04 -2.28 -9.62
CA ALA A 190 6.67 -2.10 -10.10
C ALA A 190 5.92 -1.06 -9.27
N THR A 191 5.99 -1.21 -7.95
CA THR A 191 5.38 -0.29 -6.99
C THR A 191 5.97 1.13 -7.13
N SER A 192 7.29 1.26 -7.33
CA SER A 192 7.93 2.55 -7.61
C SER A 192 7.43 3.18 -8.90
N PHE A 193 7.30 2.42 -10.00
CA PHE A 193 6.69 2.92 -11.24
C PHE A 193 5.21 3.28 -11.05
N GLY A 194 4.47 2.48 -10.29
CA GLY A 194 3.08 2.74 -9.91
C GLY A 194 2.95 4.09 -9.22
N ASN A 195 3.70 4.29 -8.13
CA ASN A 195 3.71 5.52 -7.38
C ASN A 195 4.19 6.71 -8.21
N ALA A 196 5.34 6.60 -8.88
CA ALA A 196 5.90 7.71 -9.67
C ALA A 196 5.01 8.08 -10.87
N GLY A 197 4.43 7.08 -11.54
CA GLY A 197 3.49 7.29 -12.64
C GLY A 197 2.22 7.99 -12.18
N ASN A 198 1.64 7.57 -11.05
CA ASN A 198 0.43 8.19 -10.51
C ASN A 198 0.68 9.59 -9.93
N GLU A 199 1.80 9.79 -9.22
CA GLU A 199 2.23 11.11 -8.72
C GLU A 199 2.34 12.12 -9.86
N ARG A 200 2.97 11.72 -10.96
CA ARG A 200 3.10 12.55 -12.16
C ARG A 200 1.75 12.75 -12.86
N LEU A 201 0.99 11.67 -13.09
CA LEU A 201 -0.25 11.72 -13.86
C LEU A 201 -1.37 12.49 -13.17
N LEU A 202 -1.64 12.14 -11.90
CA LEU A 202 -2.79 12.64 -11.17
C LEU A 202 -2.49 13.93 -10.40
N GLY A 203 -1.25 14.11 -9.95
CA GLY A 203 -0.85 15.22 -9.10
C GLY A 203 0.23 16.14 -9.68
N GLY A 204 0.72 15.87 -10.90
CA GLY A 204 1.77 16.65 -11.54
C GLY A 204 3.13 16.60 -10.85
N ASN A 205 3.29 15.71 -9.87
CA ASN A 205 4.44 15.68 -8.98
C ASN A 205 5.56 14.82 -9.58
N ARG A 206 6.78 15.37 -9.61
CA ARG A 206 7.97 14.69 -10.14
C ARG A 206 9.05 14.68 -9.06
N HIS A 207 9.82 13.61 -8.98
CA HIS A 207 10.90 13.54 -7.98
C HIS A 207 12.18 14.17 -8.51
N TYR A 208 12.31 15.49 -8.31
CA TYR A 208 13.51 16.27 -8.63
C TYR A 208 14.34 16.53 -7.37
N ASP A 209 15.23 15.59 -7.07
CA ASP A 209 16.14 15.67 -5.91
C ASP A 209 17.35 16.59 -6.14
N THR A 210 17.66 16.92 -7.39
CA THR A 210 18.74 17.84 -7.77
C THR A 210 18.40 18.64 -9.03
N PRO A 211 19.08 19.79 -9.27
CA PRO A 211 19.00 20.50 -10.55
C PRO A 211 19.37 19.63 -11.75
N SER A 212 20.39 18.77 -11.62
CA SER A 212 20.81 17.87 -12.70
C SER A 212 19.72 16.88 -13.10
N ARG A 213 18.90 16.41 -12.15
CA ARG A 213 17.79 15.49 -12.42
C ARG A 213 16.75 16.10 -13.38
N ILE A 214 16.57 17.41 -13.33
CA ILE A 214 15.67 18.14 -14.23
C ILE A 214 16.23 18.12 -15.65
N ILE A 215 17.54 18.35 -15.80
CA ILE A 215 18.24 18.28 -17.08
C ILE A 215 18.19 16.86 -17.66
N ASP A 216 18.47 15.83 -16.86
CA ASP A 216 18.36 14.42 -17.27
C ASP A 216 16.98 14.11 -17.87
N HIS A 217 15.92 14.67 -17.28
CA HIS A 217 14.56 14.47 -17.77
C HIS A 217 14.32 15.19 -19.10
N PHE A 218 14.84 16.40 -19.30
CA PHE A 218 14.82 17.05 -20.61
C PHE A 218 15.57 16.25 -21.67
N LEU A 219 16.71 15.67 -21.33
CA LEU A 219 17.51 14.86 -22.25
C LEU A 219 16.77 13.57 -22.63
N SER A 220 16.15 12.89 -21.67
CA SER A 220 15.28 11.74 -21.93
C SER A 220 14.12 12.10 -22.86
N ILE A 221 13.40 13.19 -22.58
CA ILE A 221 12.33 13.69 -23.45
C ILE A 221 12.86 13.97 -24.85
N GLY A 222 14.03 14.61 -24.93
CA GLY A 222 14.78 14.93 -26.13
C GLY A 222 15.02 13.75 -27.06
N THR A 223 15.58 12.68 -26.51
CA THR A 223 16.05 11.52 -27.28
C THR A 223 14.96 10.49 -27.56
N LEU A 224 13.96 10.34 -26.67
CA LEU A 224 12.97 9.26 -26.76
C LEU A 224 11.66 9.64 -27.44
N THR A 225 11.43 10.92 -27.72
CA THR A 225 10.15 11.42 -28.27
C THR A 225 10.09 11.30 -29.79
N ASP A 226 8.96 10.79 -30.30
CA ASP A 226 8.59 10.98 -31.71
C ASP A 226 8.03 12.39 -31.91
N TRP A 227 8.91 13.30 -32.32
CA TRP A 227 8.59 14.72 -32.50
C TRP A 227 7.53 14.98 -33.56
N ASN A 228 7.44 14.14 -34.60
CA ASN A 228 6.44 14.31 -35.66
C ASN A 228 5.05 13.99 -35.14
N SER A 229 4.90 12.85 -34.45
CA SER A 229 3.63 12.44 -33.85
C SER A 229 3.21 13.38 -32.72
N PHE A 230 4.16 13.82 -31.88
CA PHE A 230 3.87 14.75 -30.79
C PHE A 230 3.45 16.13 -31.31
N LYS A 231 4.13 16.69 -32.32
CA LYS A 231 3.71 17.94 -32.96
C LYS A 231 2.30 17.83 -33.54
N LYS A 232 2.00 16.73 -34.24
CA LYS A 232 0.66 16.46 -34.77
C LYS A 232 -0.38 16.44 -33.65
N CYS A 233 -0.06 15.86 -32.49
CA CYS A 233 -0.93 15.87 -31.32
C CYS A 233 -1.22 17.29 -30.82
N MET A 234 -0.17 18.11 -30.63
CA MET A 234 -0.29 19.50 -30.22
C MET A 234 -1.18 20.30 -31.16
N ASP A 235 -0.95 20.17 -32.47
CA ASP A 235 -1.69 20.92 -33.50
C ASP A 235 -3.15 20.45 -33.61
N THR A 236 -3.41 19.13 -33.52
CA THR A 236 -4.76 18.55 -33.70
C THR A 236 -5.72 18.98 -32.59
N TYR A 237 -5.22 19.11 -31.37
CA TYR A 237 -6.03 19.47 -30.20
C TYR A 237 -5.84 20.94 -29.79
N GLU A 238 -5.10 21.72 -30.58
CA GLU A 238 -4.80 23.13 -30.33
C GLU A 238 -4.25 23.38 -28.90
N LEU A 239 -3.34 22.50 -28.47
CA LEU A 239 -2.77 22.56 -27.13
C LEU A 239 -1.80 23.73 -26.99
N HIS A 240 -1.85 24.39 -25.84
CA HIS A 240 -0.96 25.47 -25.47
C HIS A 240 0.50 25.02 -25.44
N TYR A 241 1.41 25.85 -25.94
CA TYR A 241 2.86 25.62 -25.85
C TYR A 241 3.41 26.37 -24.64
N PRO A 242 3.90 25.68 -23.60
CA PRO A 242 4.36 26.32 -22.38
C PRO A 242 5.48 27.34 -22.61
N THR A 243 5.37 28.47 -21.93
CA THR A 243 6.44 29.47 -21.83
C THR A 243 7.58 28.95 -20.95
N VAL A 244 8.71 29.66 -20.93
CA VAL A 244 9.81 29.33 -20.01
C VAL A 244 9.33 29.42 -18.56
N GLU A 245 8.61 30.48 -18.20
CA GLU A 245 8.05 30.70 -16.86
C GLU A 245 7.11 29.55 -16.44
N GLU A 246 6.20 29.13 -17.33
CA GLU A 246 5.26 28.04 -17.03
C GLU A 246 5.95 26.68 -16.86
N VAL A 247 7.09 26.46 -17.53
CA VAL A 247 7.93 25.28 -17.32
C VAL A 247 8.65 25.36 -15.98
N MET A 248 9.19 26.54 -15.63
CA MET A 248 9.84 26.75 -14.33
C MET A 248 8.86 26.57 -13.17
N ASP A 249 7.61 27.01 -13.32
CA ASP A 249 6.52 26.73 -12.37
C ASP A 249 6.34 25.23 -12.10
N VAL A 250 6.33 24.42 -13.17
CA VAL A 250 6.20 22.95 -13.07
C VAL A 250 7.42 22.33 -12.38
N ILE A 251 8.61 22.87 -12.64
CA ILE A 251 9.85 22.44 -12.01
C ILE A 251 9.83 22.75 -10.51
N HIS A 252 9.54 23.99 -10.13
CA HIS A 252 9.45 24.42 -8.73
C HIS A 252 8.39 23.65 -7.94
N TYR A 253 7.22 23.40 -8.55
CA TYR A 253 6.14 22.60 -7.96
C TYR A 253 6.60 21.21 -7.47
N SER A 254 7.65 20.68 -8.11
CA SER A 254 8.23 19.36 -7.87
C SER A 254 9.57 19.41 -7.12
N ALA A 255 10.38 20.45 -7.29
CA ALA A 255 11.76 20.52 -6.78
C ALA A 255 11.88 21.16 -5.39
N ASP A 256 11.00 22.11 -5.04
CA ASP A 256 11.13 22.95 -3.84
C ASP A 256 11.05 22.16 -2.51
N PHE A 257 10.60 20.91 -2.56
CA PHE A 257 10.60 20.01 -1.41
C PHE A 257 12.00 19.50 -1.01
N TYR A 258 12.96 19.54 -1.92
CA TYR A 258 14.18 18.74 -1.81
C TYR A 258 15.45 19.58 -1.65
N PHE A 259 15.53 20.71 -2.35
CA PHE A 259 16.73 21.53 -2.33
C PHE A 259 16.43 23.02 -2.48
N LYS A 260 17.40 23.84 -2.03
CA LYS A 260 17.49 25.27 -2.36
C LYS A 260 18.85 25.50 -3.01
N ASN A 261 18.87 25.71 -4.32
CA ASN A 261 20.08 25.90 -5.11
C ASN A 261 19.82 26.91 -6.22
N GLU A 262 20.07 28.18 -5.93
CA GLU A 262 19.77 29.30 -6.84
C GLU A 262 20.59 29.19 -8.14
N GLU A 263 21.91 28.98 -8.05
CA GLU A 263 22.79 28.81 -9.23
C GLU A 263 22.34 27.64 -10.12
N GLY A 264 22.00 26.50 -9.50
CA GLY A 264 21.49 25.35 -10.22
C GLY A 264 20.15 25.62 -10.91
N MET A 265 19.26 26.40 -10.28
CA MET A 265 17.96 26.77 -10.86
C MET A 265 18.11 27.82 -11.97
N GLU A 266 19.02 28.78 -11.82
CA GLU A 266 19.38 29.73 -12.89
C GLU A 266 19.91 28.98 -14.13
N PHE A 267 20.76 27.98 -13.92
CA PHE A 267 21.23 27.13 -15.02
C PHE A 267 20.10 26.34 -15.67
N VAL A 268 19.19 25.78 -14.88
CA VAL A 268 18.00 25.08 -15.40
C VAL A 268 17.13 26.02 -16.23
N GLU A 269 16.85 27.23 -15.74
CA GLU A 269 16.07 28.22 -16.48
C GLU A 269 16.75 28.61 -17.80
N HIS A 270 18.06 28.83 -17.76
CA HIS A 270 18.84 29.08 -18.97
C HIS A 270 18.71 27.92 -19.97
N TYR A 271 18.82 26.67 -19.51
CA TYR A 271 18.63 25.50 -20.36
C TYR A 271 17.22 25.44 -20.96
N VAL A 272 16.18 25.69 -20.15
CA VAL A 272 14.77 25.73 -20.58
C VAL A 272 14.53 26.83 -21.64
N SER A 273 15.25 27.95 -21.54
CA SER A 273 15.16 29.04 -22.51
C SER A 273 15.72 28.64 -23.90
N ASN A 274 16.68 27.72 -23.94
CA ASN A 274 17.35 27.28 -25.16
C ASN A 274 16.68 26.10 -25.88
N VAL A 275 15.77 25.37 -25.22
CA VAL A 275 15.03 24.28 -25.86
C VAL A 275 13.83 24.78 -26.64
N SER A 276 13.39 23.99 -27.63
CA SER A 276 12.25 24.35 -28.48
C SER A 276 10.93 24.43 -27.67
N PRO A 277 9.94 25.22 -28.11
CA PRO A 277 8.60 25.21 -27.51
C PRO A 277 7.97 23.81 -27.46
N LEU A 278 8.24 22.98 -28.48
CA LEU A 278 7.73 21.61 -28.54
C LEU A 278 8.37 20.71 -27.47
N THR A 279 9.67 20.90 -27.19
CA THR A 279 10.37 20.20 -26.10
C THR A 279 9.83 20.61 -24.74
N ARG A 280 9.55 21.91 -24.53
CA ARG A 280 8.88 22.41 -23.32
C ARG A 280 7.51 21.78 -23.13
N ALA A 281 6.69 21.73 -24.18
CA ALA A 281 5.39 21.07 -24.14
C ALA A 281 5.48 19.58 -23.79
N ALA A 282 6.42 18.84 -24.40
CA ALA A 282 6.63 17.43 -24.09
C ALA A 282 7.03 17.21 -22.62
N PHE A 283 7.95 18.02 -22.10
CA PHE A 283 8.38 17.95 -20.70
C PHE A 283 7.22 18.19 -19.71
N VAL A 284 6.38 19.19 -20.00
CA VAL A 284 5.25 19.54 -19.13
C VAL A 284 4.13 18.50 -19.20
N TYR A 285 3.78 18.00 -20.40
CA TYR A 285 2.54 17.23 -20.58
C TYR A 285 2.73 15.71 -20.57
N MET A 286 3.86 15.16 -21.04
CA MET A 286 4.02 13.69 -21.09
C MET A 286 3.85 13.08 -19.70
N GLY A 287 3.00 12.06 -19.58
CA GLY A 287 2.66 11.39 -18.34
C GLY A 287 2.00 12.27 -17.27
N ASP A 288 1.57 13.50 -17.59
CA ASP A 288 1.11 14.50 -16.62
C ASP A 288 -0.18 15.18 -17.08
N PHE A 289 -1.30 14.62 -16.67
CA PHE A 289 -2.61 15.20 -16.97
C PHE A 289 -2.91 16.40 -16.07
N TYR A 290 -2.32 16.48 -14.88
CA TYR A 290 -2.54 17.59 -13.95
C TYR A 290 -2.10 18.92 -14.57
N HIS A 291 -0.85 19.00 -15.08
CA HIS A 291 -0.35 20.21 -15.73
C HIS A 291 -0.94 20.40 -17.13
N LEU A 292 -1.33 19.33 -17.82
CA LEU A 292 -2.13 19.45 -19.04
C LEU A 292 -3.46 20.16 -18.77
N ALA A 293 -4.16 19.79 -17.68
CA ALA A 293 -5.39 20.45 -17.25
C ALA A 293 -5.16 21.89 -16.75
N LYS A 294 -4.05 22.16 -16.05
CA LYS A 294 -3.68 23.52 -15.62
C LYS A 294 -3.58 24.49 -16.79
N TYR A 295 -2.91 24.09 -17.87
CA TYR A 295 -2.64 24.97 -19.02
C TYR A 295 -3.63 24.81 -20.18
N ASN A 296 -4.48 23.78 -20.16
CA ASN A 296 -5.48 23.49 -21.20
C ASN A 296 -6.84 23.11 -20.57
N ASP A 297 -7.34 23.94 -19.64
CA ASP A 297 -8.53 23.64 -18.83
C ASP A 297 -9.77 23.30 -19.68
N GLN A 298 -10.09 24.12 -20.68
CA GLN A 298 -11.25 23.90 -21.56
C GLN A 298 -11.17 22.56 -22.30
N PHE A 299 -9.99 22.24 -22.86
CA PHE A 299 -9.77 20.97 -23.55
C PHE A 299 -9.93 19.79 -22.59
N MET A 300 -9.28 19.84 -21.43
CA MET A 300 -9.33 18.76 -20.46
C MET A 300 -10.73 18.57 -19.86
N ARG A 301 -11.48 19.64 -19.61
CA ARG A 301 -12.90 19.51 -19.22
C ARG A 301 -13.69 18.81 -20.31
N GLY A 302 -13.52 19.20 -21.57
CA GLY A 302 -14.16 18.53 -22.71
C GLY A 302 -13.81 17.05 -22.83
N PHE A 303 -12.54 16.69 -22.64
CA PHE A 303 -12.08 15.31 -22.60
C PHE A 303 -12.74 14.51 -21.47
N ILE A 304 -12.73 15.04 -20.24
CA ILE A 304 -13.35 14.38 -19.08
C ILE A 304 -14.87 14.27 -19.26
N THR A 305 -15.56 15.31 -19.72
CA THR A 305 -17.00 15.27 -20.04
C THR A 305 -17.32 14.13 -20.99
N ALA A 306 -16.52 13.93 -22.05
CA ALA A 306 -16.71 12.84 -22.98
C ALA A 306 -16.51 11.47 -22.32
N MET A 307 -15.49 11.33 -21.47
CA MET A 307 -15.19 10.10 -20.72
C MET A 307 -16.28 9.73 -19.71
N ILE A 308 -16.92 10.72 -19.07
CA ILE A 308 -17.98 10.52 -18.07
C ILE A 308 -19.39 10.64 -18.66
N SER A 309 -19.55 10.66 -19.98
CA SER A 309 -20.87 10.73 -20.61
C SER A 309 -21.73 9.50 -20.27
N ARG A 310 -23.07 9.65 -20.26
CA ARG A 310 -24.03 8.53 -20.15
C ARG A 310 -24.50 8.02 -21.51
N GLU A 311 -24.00 8.60 -22.59
CA GLU A 311 -24.35 8.17 -23.93
C GLU A 311 -23.97 6.71 -24.19
N MET A 312 -24.65 6.13 -25.17
CA MET A 312 -24.54 4.74 -25.57
C MET A 312 -24.45 4.68 -27.09
N ILE A 313 -23.86 3.61 -27.62
CA ILE A 313 -24.02 3.31 -29.05
C ILE A 313 -25.43 2.80 -29.31
N ASP A 314 -26.11 3.37 -30.30
CA ASP A 314 -27.49 3.01 -30.62
C ASP A 314 -27.61 1.59 -31.22
N GLU A 315 -26.77 1.27 -32.20
CA GLU A 315 -26.85 0.01 -32.96
C GLU A 315 -25.59 -0.86 -32.78
N VAL A 316 -25.82 -2.15 -32.48
CA VAL A 316 -24.78 -3.18 -32.37
C VAL A 316 -25.21 -4.36 -33.23
N GLU A 317 -24.44 -4.65 -34.27
CA GLU A 317 -24.74 -5.72 -35.24
C GLU A 317 -24.41 -7.11 -34.67
N ASP A 318 -23.25 -7.25 -34.02
CA ASP A 318 -22.75 -8.51 -33.46
C ASP A 318 -22.44 -8.35 -31.96
N TRP A 319 -23.38 -8.83 -31.14
CA TRP A 319 -23.30 -8.76 -29.69
C TRP A 319 -22.20 -9.67 -29.11
N ASP A 320 -21.96 -10.84 -29.72
CA ASP A 320 -20.94 -11.78 -29.24
C ASP A 320 -19.52 -11.25 -29.52
N ALA A 321 -19.33 -10.57 -30.66
CA ALA A 321 -18.08 -9.88 -30.95
C ALA A 321 -17.88 -8.66 -30.06
N ALA A 322 -18.94 -7.88 -29.80
CA ALA A 322 -18.89 -6.71 -28.94
C ALA A 322 -18.55 -7.07 -27.48
N GLU A 323 -19.21 -8.09 -26.91
CA GLU A 323 -18.93 -8.53 -25.53
C GLU A 323 -17.45 -8.89 -25.33
N LYS A 324 -16.82 -9.52 -26.32
CA LYS A 324 -15.41 -9.94 -26.26
C LYS A 324 -14.41 -8.78 -26.23
N THR A 325 -14.80 -7.57 -26.61
CA THR A 325 -13.89 -6.41 -26.56
C THR A 325 -13.84 -5.74 -25.20
N ILE A 326 -14.77 -6.07 -24.30
CA ILE A 326 -14.91 -5.44 -22.99
C ILE A 326 -14.00 -6.14 -21.98
N ASP A 327 -12.88 -5.50 -21.66
CA ASP A 327 -11.94 -6.00 -20.67
C ASP A 327 -12.40 -5.77 -19.22
N GLY A 328 -11.70 -6.38 -18.26
CA GLY A 328 -12.06 -6.28 -16.85
C GLY A 328 -12.07 -4.86 -16.28
N ASP A 329 -11.21 -3.96 -16.75
CA ASP A 329 -11.17 -2.59 -16.24
C ASP A 329 -12.33 -1.77 -16.81
N MET A 330 -12.73 -2.02 -18.06
CA MET A 330 -13.94 -1.47 -18.67
C MET A 330 -15.20 -1.94 -17.93
N GLN A 331 -15.26 -3.23 -17.55
CA GLN A 331 -16.37 -3.74 -16.74
C GLN A 331 -16.47 -3.00 -15.40
N ILE A 332 -15.33 -2.69 -14.76
CA ILE A 332 -15.28 -1.95 -13.49
C ILE A 332 -15.86 -0.55 -13.65
N ILE A 333 -15.33 0.26 -14.57
CA ILE A 333 -15.77 1.66 -14.72
C ILE A 333 -17.23 1.74 -15.20
N VAL A 334 -17.66 0.86 -16.12
CA VAL A 334 -19.04 0.85 -16.61
C VAL A 334 -20.01 0.44 -15.50
N SER A 335 -19.66 -0.55 -14.67
CA SER A 335 -20.48 -0.91 -13.49
C SER A 335 -20.66 0.25 -12.53
N GLN A 336 -19.61 1.06 -12.35
CA GLN A 336 -19.66 2.24 -11.49
C GLN A 336 -20.42 3.42 -12.11
N PHE A 337 -20.53 3.48 -13.44
CA PHE A 337 -21.30 4.51 -14.15
C PHE A 337 -22.77 4.15 -14.33
N ARG A 338 -23.09 2.86 -14.40
CA ARG A 338 -24.42 2.34 -14.65
C ARG A 338 -25.00 1.65 -13.43
N THR A 339 -25.01 2.34 -12.29
CA THR A 339 -25.62 1.83 -11.04
C THR A 339 -27.14 1.73 -11.13
N ASP A 340 -27.74 2.36 -12.15
CA ASP A 340 -29.12 2.15 -12.58
C ASP A 340 -29.37 0.75 -13.17
N VAL A 341 -28.34 0.11 -13.75
CA VAL A 341 -28.41 -1.21 -14.38
C VAL A 341 -27.69 -2.29 -13.59
N VAL A 342 -26.58 -1.96 -12.92
CA VAL A 342 -25.82 -2.85 -12.03
C VAL A 342 -26.16 -2.49 -10.58
N PRO A 343 -27.06 -3.24 -9.91
CA PRO A 343 -27.43 -2.93 -8.54
C PRO A 343 -26.26 -3.09 -7.57
N MET A 344 -26.31 -2.37 -6.45
CA MET A 344 -25.35 -2.55 -5.35
C MET A 344 -25.28 -4.02 -4.91
N GLY A 345 -24.07 -4.51 -4.69
CA GLY A 345 -23.79 -5.92 -4.38
C GLY A 345 -23.76 -6.84 -5.61
N LYS A 346 -23.93 -6.31 -6.83
CA LYS A 346 -23.76 -7.05 -8.08
C LYS A 346 -22.55 -6.53 -8.86
N ALA A 347 -22.11 -7.35 -9.82
CA ALA A 347 -20.98 -7.07 -10.68
C ALA A 347 -21.50 -7.05 -12.13
N PHE A 348 -20.70 -6.52 -13.06
CA PHE A 348 -21.04 -6.44 -14.49
C PHE A 348 -21.65 -7.75 -15.03
N SER A 349 -21.00 -8.87 -14.76
CA SER A 349 -21.39 -10.19 -15.25
C SER A 349 -22.69 -10.73 -14.65
N HIS A 350 -23.14 -10.21 -13.49
CA HIS A 350 -24.38 -10.62 -12.85
C HIS A 350 -25.63 -10.07 -13.55
N VAL A 351 -25.49 -9.06 -14.43
CA VAL A 351 -26.60 -8.50 -15.21
C VAL A 351 -26.99 -9.43 -16.38
N LYS A 352 -26.06 -10.28 -16.84
CA LYS A 352 -26.32 -11.24 -17.91
C LYS A 352 -27.34 -12.28 -17.44
N LYS A 353 -28.51 -12.34 -18.10
CA LYS A 353 -29.58 -13.28 -17.74
C LYS A 353 -29.23 -14.69 -18.16
N LEU A 354 -29.46 -15.65 -17.27
CA LEU A 354 -29.20 -17.07 -17.48
C LEU A 354 -30.49 -17.88 -17.34
N ASP A 355 -30.57 -19.01 -18.03
CA ASP A 355 -31.61 -20.03 -17.83
C ASP A 355 -31.39 -20.83 -16.53
N ASP A 356 -32.33 -21.73 -16.21
CA ASP A 356 -32.24 -22.62 -15.04
C ASP A 356 -31.00 -23.54 -15.04
N LYS A 357 -30.40 -23.74 -16.22
CA LYS A 357 -29.17 -24.53 -16.41
C LYS A 357 -27.90 -23.65 -16.42
N LYS A 358 -28.02 -22.38 -16.01
CA LYS A 358 -26.94 -21.38 -15.97
C LYS A 358 -26.33 -21.08 -17.36
N LYS A 359 -27.09 -21.27 -18.44
CA LYS A 359 -26.68 -20.87 -19.79
C LYS A 359 -27.22 -19.47 -20.12
N PRO A 360 -26.48 -18.63 -20.87
CA PRO A 360 -26.99 -17.35 -21.31
C PRO A 360 -28.32 -17.46 -22.07
N LEU A 361 -29.30 -16.64 -21.70
CA LEU A 361 -30.50 -16.46 -22.52
C LEU A 361 -30.14 -15.80 -23.87
N PRO A 362 -30.95 -16.00 -24.92
CA PRO A 362 -30.74 -15.37 -26.21
C PRO A 362 -30.71 -13.83 -26.12
N TRP A 363 -29.99 -13.18 -27.04
CA TRP A 363 -29.71 -11.74 -26.98
C TRP A 363 -30.96 -10.86 -26.95
N ASP A 364 -32.07 -11.24 -27.59
CA ASP A 364 -33.37 -10.56 -27.54
C ASP A 364 -33.97 -10.48 -26.13
N GLN A 365 -33.45 -11.22 -25.16
CA GLN A 365 -33.87 -11.19 -23.75
C GLN A 365 -32.84 -10.54 -22.82
N GLN A 366 -31.77 -9.96 -23.37
CA GLN A 366 -30.62 -9.42 -22.62
C GLN A 366 -30.61 -7.89 -22.53
N ASP A 367 -31.77 -7.22 -22.47
CA ASP A 367 -31.88 -5.75 -22.60
C ASP A 367 -30.92 -4.97 -21.69
N ASP A 368 -30.95 -5.19 -20.38
CA ASP A 368 -30.05 -4.53 -19.41
C ASP A 368 -28.56 -4.79 -19.71
N TYR A 369 -28.22 -6.03 -20.09
CA TYR A 369 -26.84 -6.40 -20.42
C TYR A 369 -26.38 -5.77 -21.74
N LYS A 370 -27.28 -5.63 -22.72
CA LYS A 370 -27.04 -4.91 -23.97
C LYS A 370 -26.77 -3.43 -23.71
N GLU A 371 -27.44 -2.81 -22.75
CA GLU A 371 -27.15 -1.43 -22.36
C GLU A 371 -25.73 -1.26 -21.82
N LEU A 372 -25.27 -2.18 -20.96
CA LEU A 372 -23.89 -2.16 -20.46
C LEU A 372 -22.86 -2.30 -21.60
N ILE A 373 -23.12 -3.19 -22.56
CA ILE A 373 -22.27 -3.36 -23.74
C ILE A 373 -22.25 -2.07 -24.56
N ARG A 374 -23.40 -1.46 -24.82
CA ARG A 374 -23.48 -0.19 -25.58
C ARG A 374 -22.74 0.95 -24.87
N SER A 375 -22.82 1.05 -23.54
CA SER A 375 -22.03 2.00 -22.75
C SER A 375 -20.52 1.74 -22.87
N ALA A 376 -20.09 0.48 -22.81
CA ALA A 376 -18.68 0.11 -22.97
C ALA A 376 -18.15 0.43 -24.38
N LEU A 377 -18.93 0.14 -25.43
CA LEU A 377 -18.55 0.49 -26.80
C LEU A 377 -18.51 2.01 -27.01
N PHE A 378 -19.41 2.77 -26.37
CA PHE A 378 -19.34 4.22 -26.40
C PHE A 378 -18.04 4.72 -25.76
N LEU A 379 -17.66 4.18 -24.61
CA LEU A 379 -16.37 4.50 -23.98
C LEU A 379 -15.19 4.16 -24.89
N GLN A 380 -15.19 3.01 -25.57
CA GLN A 380 -14.16 2.65 -26.56
C GLN A 380 -14.08 3.65 -27.72
N LYS A 381 -15.23 4.06 -28.27
CA LYS A 381 -15.32 5.07 -29.33
C LYS A 381 -14.75 6.41 -28.86
N THR A 382 -15.10 6.83 -27.64
CA THR A 382 -14.57 8.05 -27.02
C THR A 382 -13.06 7.98 -26.84
N ILE A 383 -12.54 6.88 -26.28
CA ILE A 383 -11.09 6.66 -26.14
C ILE A 383 -10.41 6.71 -27.53
N GLY A 384 -11.02 6.11 -28.55
CA GLY A 384 -10.54 6.15 -29.93
C GLY A 384 -10.42 7.57 -30.51
N LYS A 385 -11.37 8.47 -30.20
CA LYS A 385 -11.31 9.89 -30.60
C LYS A 385 -10.08 10.62 -30.02
N TYR A 386 -9.64 10.21 -28.84
CA TYR A 386 -8.48 10.78 -28.14
C TYR A 386 -7.21 9.91 -28.27
N ALA A 387 -7.19 8.94 -29.19
CA ALA A 387 -6.06 8.02 -29.34
C ALA A 387 -4.73 8.73 -29.61
N LEU A 388 -4.74 9.81 -30.39
CA LEU A 388 -3.53 10.60 -30.69
C LEU A 388 -2.96 11.26 -29.42
N LEU A 389 -3.82 11.79 -28.55
CA LEU A 389 -3.44 12.36 -27.25
C LEU A 389 -2.85 11.26 -26.35
N ILE A 390 -3.58 10.16 -26.19
CA ILE A 390 -3.21 9.07 -25.29
C ILE A 390 -1.87 8.46 -25.72
N ARG A 391 -1.67 8.18 -27.02
CA ARG A 391 -0.43 7.61 -27.54
C ARG A 391 0.77 8.53 -27.31
N ASN A 392 0.61 9.83 -27.50
CA ASN A 392 1.71 10.80 -27.41
C ASN A 392 1.97 11.34 -26.00
N ILE A 393 1.05 11.16 -25.06
CA ILE A 393 1.20 11.65 -23.68
C ILE A 393 1.35 10.48 -22.68
N LEU A 394 0.57 9.41 -22.80
CA LEU A 394 0.51 8.34 -21.80
C LEU A 394 1.14 7.01 -22.23
N THR A 395 1.41 6.82 -23.52
CA THR A 395 1.95 5.57 -24.06
C THR A 395 3.28 5.84 -24.77
N THR A 396 4.18 6.54 -24.06
CA THR A 396 5.46 7.02 -24.59
C THR A 396 6.62 6.22 -24.05
N LYS A 397 7.78 6.27 -24.72
CA LYS A 397 9.02 5.68 -24.20
C LYS A 397 9.57 6.44 -22.97
N ASN A 398 9.05 7.64 -22.67
CA ASN A 398 9.45 8.43 -21.52
C ASN A 398 8.79 7.89 -20.25
N LEU A 399 9.53 7.08 -19.50
CA LEU A 399 9.09 6.54 -18.22
C LEU A 399 9.31 7.56 -17.08
N PRO A 400 8.61 7.43 -15.94
CA PRO A 400 8.89 8.24 -14.76
C PRO A 400 10.36 8.15 -14.33
N ILE A 401 10.96 9.30 -14.05
CA ILE A 401 12.37 9.39 -13.62
C ILE A 401 12.54 9.03 -12.14
N ASN A 402 13.78 8.74 -11.76
CA ASN A 402 14.21 8.61 -10.36
C ASN A 402 13.44 7.59 -9.50
N ILE A 403 12.91 6.54 -10.11
CA ILE A 403 12.15 5.49 -9.41
C ILE A 403 12.96 4.75 -8.33
N ALA A 404 14.29 4.83 -8.39
CA ALA A 404 15.19 4.25 -7.40
C ALA A 404 15.18 5.01 -6.06
N ARG A 405 14.79 6.29 -6.07
CA ARG A 405 14.73 7.18 -4.89
C ARG A 405 13.30 7.38 -4.39
N MET A 406 12.34 6.57 -4.83
CA MET A 406 10.95 6.66 -4.37
C MET A 406 10.73 6.64 -2.85
N PRO A 407 11.57 5.99 -2.02
CA PRO A 407 11.46 6.12 -0.57
C PRO A 407 11.58 7.56 -0.04
N ASP A 408 12.26 8.44 -0.77
CA ASP A 408 12.52 9.83 -0.36
C ASP A 408 11.47 10.81 -0.89
N VAL A 409 10.48 10.34 -1.66
CA VAL A 409 9.54 11.23 -2.35
C VAL A 409 8.54 11.86 -1.37
N VAL A 410 8.30 13.17 -1.50
CA VAL A 410 7.16 13.85 -0.89
C VAL A 410 5.96 13.64 -1.79
N ARG A 411 4.94 12.94 -1.30
CA ARG A 411 3.76 12.53 -2.09
C ARG A 411 2.67 13.60 -2.09
N ARG A 412 1.94 13.70 -3.19
CA ARG A 412 0.75 14.55 -3.32
C ARG A 412 -0.55 13.77 -3.51
N VAL A 413 -0.49 12.59 -4.10
CA VAL A 413 -1.67 11.77 -4.41
C VAL A 413 -1.57 10.35 -3.87
N GLY A 414 -0.36 9.81 -3.71
CA GLY A 414 -0.10 8.50 -3.13
C GLY A 414 -0.35 8.52 -1.63
N VAL A 415 -1.44 7.89 -1.21
CA VAL A 415 -1.86 7.83 0.20
C VAL A 415 -1.09 6.74 0.93
N VAL A 416 -1.06 5.53 0.38
CA VAL A 416 -0.34 4.37 0.92
C VAL A 416 0.30 3.59 -0.22
N SER A 417 1.40 2.92 0.09
CA SER A 417 1.98 1.93 -0.80
C SER A 417 2.53 0.77 0.02
N ASP A 418 2.30 -0.44 -0.46
CA ASP A 418 2.86 -1.69 0.06
C ASP A 418 3.78 -2.32 -1.01
N THR A 419 4.40 -3.45 -0.70
CA THR A 419 5.38 -4.14 -1.56
C THR A 419 4.86 -4.40 -2.98
N ASP A 420 3.57 -4.67 -3.13
CA ASP A 420 2.90 -5.03 -4.39
C ASP A 420 1.64 -4.21 -4.70
N SER A 421 1.39 -3.12 -3.96
CA SER A 421 0.20 -2.29 -4.14
C SER A 421 0.46 -0.80 -3.97
N THR A 422 -0.35 0.00 -4.66
CA THR A 422 -0.35 1.46 -4.58
C THR A 422 -1.78 1.97 -4.37
N MET A 423 -1.96 2.90 -3.45
CA MET A 423 -3.26 3.52 -3.14
C MET A 423 -3.14 5.02 -3.41
N MET A 424 -3.99 5.55 -4.27
CA MET A 424 -3.92 6.91 -4.76
C MET A 424 -5.27 7.61 -4.69
N THR A 425 -5.25 8.93 -4.53
CA THR A 425 -6.46 9.76 -4.55
C THR A 425 -6.65 10.47 -5.89
N ALA A 426 -7.90 10.50 -6.37
CA ALA A 426 -8.34 11.34 -7.48
C ALA A 426 -9.21 12.52 -7.01
N GLN A 427 -9.12 12.88 -5.72
CA GLN A 427 -9.95 13.93 -5.10
C GLN A 427 -9.75 15.29 -5.76
N TRP A 428 -8.51 15.66 -6.12
CA TRP A 428 -8.25 16.92 -6.81
C TRP A 428 -9.02 17.03 -8.13
N TRP A 429 -9.09 15.94 -8.90
CA TRP A 429 -9.80 15.91 -10.18
C TRP A 429 -11.30 16.11 -10.02
N ALA A 430 -11.90 15.47 -9.01
CA ALA A 430 -13.31 15.67 -8.67
C ALA A 430 -13.60 17.14 -8.31
N ILE A 431 -12.76 17.75 -7.47
CA ILE A 431 -12.90 19.15 -7.04
C ILE A 431 -12.66 20.11 -8.21
N TRP A 432 -11.61 19.92 -8.99
CA TRP A 432 -11.31 20.76 -10.16
C TRP A 432 -12.46 20.75 -11.17
N TYR A 433 -13.07 19.58 -11.39
CA TYR A 433 -14.16 19.46 -12.37
C TYR A 433 -15.50 19.96 -11.83
N THR A 434 -15.91 19.57 -10.61
CA THR A 434 -17.27 19.80 -10.08
C THR A 434 -17.36 20.83 -8.95
N GLY A 435 -16.24 21.28 -8.40
CA GLY A 435 -16.17 22.11 -7.18
C GLY A 435 -16.31 21.33 -5.86
N LYS A 436 -16.52 20.00 -5.91
CA LYS A 436 -16.67 19.12 -4.74
C LYS A 436 -16.02 17.76 -4.97
N HIS A 437 -15.79 17.00 -3.92
CA HIS A 437 -15.20 15.65 -4.00
C HIS A 437 -16.24 14.51 -3.90
N TYR A 438 -17.50 14.84 -3.62
CA TYR A 438 -18.59 13.89 -3.39
C TYR A 438 -19.73 14.08 -4.38
N GLY A 439 -20.63 13.10 -4.42
CA GLY A 439 -21.76 13.06 -5.34
C GLY A 439 -21.45 12.32 -6.64
N GLU A 440 -22.48 12.07 -7.44
CA GLU A 440 -22.41 11.15 -8.56
C GLU A 440 -21.41 11.62 -9.63
N GLU A 441 -21.52 12.85 -10.10
CA GLU A 441 -20.63 13.39 -11.14
C GLU A 441 -19.17 13.42 -10.70
N ALA A 442 -18.91 13.89 -9.48
CA ALA A 442 -17.56 13.95 -8.89
C ALA A 442 -16.95 12.55 -8.79
N THR A 443 -17.76 11.57 -8.37
CA THR A 443 -17.39 10.14 -8.35
C THR A 443 -17.06 9.63 -9.75
N ARG A 444 -17.85 9.99 -10.78
CA ARG A 444 -17.60 9.55 -12.15
C ARG A 444 -16.30 10.12 -12.71
N VAL A 445 -15.96 11.37 -12.38
CA VAL A 445 -14.67 11.98 -12.71
C VAL A 445 -13.53 11.21 -12.05
N SER A 446 -13.60 10.94 -10.75
CA SER A 446 -12.57 10.15 -10.05
C SER A 446 -12.41 8.76 -10.67
N ASN A 447 -13.50 8.04 -10.93
CA ASN A 447 -13.45 6.71 -11.54
C ASN A 447 -12.84 6.74 -12.96
N ALA A 448 -13.14 7.76 -13.77
CA ALA A 448 -12.53 7.94 -15.08
C ALA A 448 -11.01 8.16 -14.99
N MET A 449 -10.57 8.99 -14.03
CA MET A 449 -9.14 9.22 -13.80
C MET A 449 -8.42 7.97 -13.30
N ILE A 450 -9.03 7.19 -12.41
CA ILE A 450 -8.46 5.92 -11.94
C ILE A 450 -8.41 4.88 -13.08
N TYR A 451 -9.40 4.85 -13.97
CA TYR A 451 -9.34 4.03 -15.17
C TYR A 451 -8.17 4.43 -16.07
N ILE A 452 -8.00 5.72 -16.35
CA ILE A 452 -6.86 6.25 -17.13
C ILE A 452 -5.53 5.89 -16.46
N ALA A 453 -5.41 6.07 -15.15
CA ALA A 453 -4.23 5.70 -14.37
C ALA A 453 -3.92 4.21 -14.50
N THR A 454 -4.92 3.34 -14.32
CA THR A 454 -4.76 1.89 -14.46
C THR A 454 -4.29 1.51 -15.87
N GLN A 455 -4.84 2.14 -16.91
CA GLN A 455 -4.39 1.90 -18.29
C GLN A 455 -2.97 2.42 -18.54
N HIS A 456 -2.61 3.59 -18.00
CA HIS A 456 -1.25 4.12 -18.09
C HIS A 456 -0.23 3.21 -17.38
N LEU A 457 -0.55 2.71 -16.19
CA LEU A 457 0.30 1.79 -15.45
C LEU A 457 0.54 0.47 -16.21
N ARG A 458 -0.47 -0.04 -16.92
CA ARG A 458 -0.29 -1.23 -17.79
C ARG A 458 0.80 -0.98 -18.84
N HIS A 459 0.87 0.22 -19.41
CA HIS A 459 1.96 0.57 -20.33
C HIS A 459 3.32 0.61 -19.62
N LEU A 460 3.41 1.25 -18.45
CA LEU A 460 4.66 1.30 -17.68
C LEU A 460 5.18 -0.09 -17.29
N MET A 461 4.29 -0.99 -16.85
CA MET A 461 4.65 -2.37 -16.49
C MET A 461 5.12 -3.18 -17.71
N ALA A 462 4.50 -2.98 -18.87
CA ALA A 462 4.93 -3.63 -20.11
C ALA A 462 6.31 -3.11 -20.57
N SER A 463 6.56 -1.80 -20.50
CA SER A 463 7.87 -1.20 -20.80
C SER A 463 8.95 -1.72 -19.85
N MET A 464 8.65 -1.81 -18.54
CA MET A 464 9.55 -2.42 -17.56
C MET A 464 9.85 -3.89 -17.90
N SER A 465 8.82 -4.67 -18.23
CA SER A 465 8.96 -6.09 -18.59
C SER A 465 9.84 -6.29 -19.83
N ALA A 466 9.67 -5.44 -20.85
CA ALA A 466 10.51 -5.44 -22.04
C ALA A 466 11.98 -5.15 -21.68
N ASN A 467 12.24 -4.12 -20.86
CA ASN A 467 13.60 -3.74 -20.46
C ASN A 467 14.32 -4.80 -19.60
N ILE A 468 13.57 -5.51 -18.74
CA ILE A 468 14.09 -6.67 -17.97
C ILE A 468 14.45 -7.84 -18.90
N GLY A 469 13.82 -7.95 -20.08
CA GLY A 469 14.01 -9.05 -21.03
C GLY A 469 13.01 -10.19 -20.86
N VAL A 470 11.81 -9.91 -20.34
CA VAL A 470 10.71 -10.88 -20.28
C VAL A 470 10.29 -11.27 -21.70
N ALA A 471 9.91 -12.54 -21.90
CA ALA A 471 9.43 -13.02 -23.19
C ALA A 471 8.21 -12.23 -23.69
N LYS A 472 8.15 -11.99 -25.00
CA LYS A 472 7.12 -11.15 -25.65
C LYS A 472 5.70 -11.60 -25.32
N GLU A 473 5.46 -12.90 -25.24
CA GLU A 473 4.16 -13.50 -24.95
C GLU A 473 3.68 -13.26 -23.51
N ARG A 474 4.55 -12.71 -22.64
CA ARG A 474 4.29 -12.46 -21.22
C ARG A 474 4.44 -11.00 -20.81
N LEU A 475 4.67 -10.08 -21.75
CA LEU A 475 4.87 -8.65 -21.44
C LEU A 475 3.76 -8.06 -20.56
N PHE A 476 2.52 -8.47 -20.79
CA PHE A 476 1.35 -7.97 -20.06
C PHE A 476 0.93 -8.84 -18.87
N LEU A 477 1.69 -9.90 -18.54
CA LEU A 477 1.38 -10.75 -17.39
C LEU A 477 1.57 -9.97 -16.08
N TYR A 478 2.58 -9.10 -16.05
CA TYR A 478 2.84 -8.26 -14.89
C TYR A 478 2.05 -6.96 -15.00
N ALA A 479 1.03 -6.82 -14.15
CA ALA A 479 0.10 -5.69 -14.19
C ALA A 479 -0.44 -5.39 -12.78
N MET A 480 -0.74 -4.13 -12.53
CA MET A 480 -1.48 -3.71 -11.35
C MET A 480 -2.99 -3.77 -11.65
N LYS A 481 -3.74 -4.39 -10.74
CA LYS A 481 -5.20 -4.51 -10.86
C LYS A 481 -5.87 -3.39 -10.05
N ASN A 482 -6.92 -2.80 -10.62
CA ASN A 482 -7.82 -1.93 -9.85
C ASN A 482 -8.72 -2.80 -8.96
N GLU A 483 -8.33 -2.96 -7.69
CA GLU A 483 -8.96 -3.91 -6.78
C GLU A 483 -10.01 -3.26 -5.87
N PHE A 484 -9.66 -2.19 -5.16
CA PHE A 484 -10.51 -1.58 -4.14
C PHE A 484 -10.82 -0.13 -4.42
N LYS A 485 -12.04 0.27 -4.09
CA LYS A 485 -12.47 1.66 -4.03
C LYS A 485 -12.73 2.07 -2.59
N PHE A 486 -12.16 3.21 -2.21
CA PHE A 486 -12.31 3.81 -0.90
C PHE A 486 -12.89 5.22 -1.04
N ASP A 487 -14.00 5.51 -0.39
CA ASP A 487 -14.59 6.87 -0.37
C ASP A 487 -14.07 7.72 0.80
N SER A 488 -13.41 7.09 1.78
CA SER A 488 -12.73 7.75 2.89
C SER A 488 -11.49 6.97 3.28
N PHE A 489 -10.37 7.65 3.56
CA PHE A 489 -9.11 7.01 3.94
C PHE A 489 -8.39 7.85 5.00
N ALA A 490 -7.97 7.23 6.10
CA ALA A 490 -7.30 7.92 7.20
C ALA A 490 -5.95 7.26 7.53
N LEU A 491 -4.91 8.09 7.59
CA LEU A 491 -3.55 7.69 7.97
C LEU A 491 -3.27 8.14 9.40
N THR A 492 -2.78 7.22 10.22
CA THR A 492 -2.27 7.59 11.54
C THR A 492 -0.82 8.08 11.46
N THR A 493 -0.34 8.67 12.53
CA THR A 493 1.08 9.07 12.70
C THR A 493 2.03 7.86 12.78
N LYS A 494 1.51 6.65 13.06
CA LYS A 494 2.29 5.42 13.06
C LYS A 494 2.41 4.84 11.65
N ALA A 495 3.63 4.47 11.25
CA ALA A 495 3.89 3.81 9.98
C ALA A 495 3.08 2.51 9.87
N LYS A 496 2.59 2.19 8.67
CA LYS A 496 1.73 1.01 8.38
C LYS A 496 0.40 0.96 9.15
N HIS A 497 -0.06 2.06 9.75
CA HIS A 497 -1.34 2.12 10.48
C HIS A 497 -2.33 3.06 9.80
N TYR A 498 -3.43 2.49 9.29
CA TYR A 498 -4.49 3.22 8.61
C TYR A 498 -5.84 2.53 8.80
N PHE A 499 -6.92 3.27 8.52
CA PHE A 499 -8.25 2.71 8.38
C PHE A 499 -9.01 3.37 7.24
N SER A 500 -9.93 2.65 6.63
CA SER A 500 -10.65 3.09 5.45
C SER A 500 -11.97 2.33 5.28
N LEU A 501 -12.85 2.87 4.43
CA LEU A 501 -14.13 2.27 4.11
C LEU A 501 -14.12 1.78 2.65
N ILE A 502 -14.10 0.46 2.47
CA ILE A 502 -14.19 -0.18 1.16
C ILE A 502 -15.63 -0.09 0.68
N THR A 503 -15.86 0.76 -0.32
CA THR A 503 -17.18 0.94 -0.94
C THR A 503 -17.33 0.18 -2.25
N GLY A 504 -16.22 -0.34 -2.80
CA GLY A 504 -16.27 -1.24 -3.95
C GLY A 504 -15.06 -2.15 -4.05
N GLN A 505 -15.24 -3.31 -4.68
CA GLN A 505 -14.20 -4.28 -4.97
C GLN A 505 -14.38 -4.84 -6.38
N GLU A 506 -13.37 -4.72 -7.23
CA GLU A 506 -13.38 -5.23 -8.62
C GLU A 506 -14.65 -4.84 -9.42
N GLY A 507 -15.13 -3.61 -9.23
CA GLY A 507 -16.31 -3.07 -9.92
C GLY A 507 -17.66 -3.38 -9.26
N GLN A 508 -17.69 -4.28 -8.29
CA GLN A 508 -18.86 -4.50 -7.44
C GLN A 508 -18.89 -3.44 -6.35
N LEU A 509 -19.84 -2.51 -6.43
CA LEU A 509 -20.11 -1.58 -5.34
C LEU A 509 -20.82 -2.32 -4.20
N LYS A 510 -20.42 -2.06 -2.95
CA LYS A 510 -20.94 -2.77 -1.78
C LYS A 510 -22.22 -2.10 -1.28
N LYS A 511 -23.22 -2.91 -0.92
CA LYS A 511 -24.44 -2.43 -0.28
C LYS A 511 -24.19 -2.00 1.18
N ASP A 512 -23.35 -2.76 1.88
CA ASP A 512 -22.81 -2.41 3.19
C ASP A 512 -21.30 -2.28 3.04
N PRO A 513 -20.75 -1.06 3.07
CA PRO A 513 -19.31 -0.84 2.99
C PRO A 513 -18.54 -1.53 4.11
N GLU A 514 -17.38 -2.08 3.78
CA GLU A 514 -16.54 -2.84 4.69
C GLU A 514 -15.46 -1.94 5.29
N LEU A 515 -15.28 -2.03 6.60
CA LEU A 515 -14.22 -1.31 7.29
C LEU A 515 -12.90 -2.08 7.12
N GLU A 516 -11.94 -1.46 6.46
CA GLU A 516 -10.56 -1.93 6.39
C GLU A 516 -9.74 -1.27 7.50
N VAL A 517 -9.03 -2.07 8.30
CA VAL A 517 -8.14 -1.59 9.35
C VAL A 517 -6.80 -2.27 9.21
N LYS A 518 -5.71 -1.50 9.13
CA LYS A 518 -4.34 -2.02 9.12
C LYS A 518 -3.52 -1.36 10.21
N GLY A 519 -2.63 -2.15 10.81
CA GLY A 519 -1.74 -1.70 11.89
C GLY A 519 -2.01 -2.41 13.21
N VAL A 520 -0.94 -2.89 13.85
CA VAL A 520 -0.98 -3.69 15.09
C VAL A 520 -1.68 -2.93 16.21
N SER A 521 -1.45 -1.62 16.36
CA SER A 521 -2.10 -0.84 17.41
C SER A 521 -3.60 -0.64 17.19
N LEU A 522 -4.11 -0.82 15.97
CA LEU A 522 -5.54 -0.68 15.66
C LEU A 522 -6.30 -2.01 15.70
N ARG A 523 -5.60 -3.14 15.85
CA ARG A 523 -6.16 -4.50 15.80
C ARG A 523 -5.71 -5.40 16.95
N THR A 524 -5.07 -4.84 17.98
CA THR A 524 -4.43 -5.66 19.01
C THR A 524 -5.44 -6.48 19.82
N SER A 525 -5.19 -7.79 19.92
CA SER A 525 -5.92 -8.76 20.76
C SER A 525 -5.75 -8.51 22.27
N ASN A 526 -4.84 -7.61 22.65
CA ASN A 526 -4.60 -7.22 24.04
C ASN A 526 -5.68 -6.30 24.63
N ILE A 527 -6.48 -5.64 23.79
CA ILE A 527 -7.56 -4.75 24.23
C ILE A 527 -8.87 -5.56 24.29
N PRO A 528 -9.72 -5.39 25.32
CA PRO A 528 -10.97 -6.14 25.42
C PRO A 528 -11.85 -6.02 24.16
N PRO A 529 -12.48 -7.13 23.69
CA PRO A 529 -13.26 -7.14 22.46
C PRO A 529 -14.37 -6.09 22.39
N ILE A 530 -15.02 -5.79 23.52
CA ILE A 530 -16.06 -4.75 23.59
C ILE A 530 -15.53 -3.35 23.25
N ILE A 531 -14.34 -3.00 23.75
CA ILE A 531 -13.67 -1.73 23.44
C ILE A 531 -13.28 -1.70 21.96
N MET A 532 -12.72 -2.81 21.45
CA MET A 532 -12.30 -2.91 20.05
C MET A 532 -13.48 -2.85 19.08
N LYS A 533 -14.62 -3.46 19.45
CA LYS A 533 -15.87 -3.39 18.68
C LYS A 533 -16.39 -1.95 18.63
N GLU A 534 -16.45 -1.27 19.77
CA GLU A 534 -16.90 0.14 19.81
C GLU A 534 -15.93 1.07 19.08
N PHE A 535 -14.63 0.78 19.16
CA PHE A 535 -13.60 1.48 18.40
C PHE A 535 -13.81 1.32 16.89
N LYS A 536 -13.99 0.08 16.41
CA LYS A 536 -14.30 -0.24 15.00
C LYS A 536 -15.60 0.46 14.54
N ASN A 537 -16.65 0.45 15.36
CA ASN A 537 -17.89 1.18 15.08
C ASN A 537 -17.66 2.69 14.93
N THR A 538 -16.87 3.27 15.83
CA THR A 538 -16.55 4.69 15.82
C THR A 538 -15.80 5.08 14.55
N ILE A 539 -14.74 4.35 14.16
CA ILE A 539 -14.02 4.67 12.90
C ILE A 539 -14.85 4.42 11.65
N LYS A 540 -15.71 3.40 11.64
CA LYS A 540 -16.66 3.19 10.54
C LYS A 540 -17.59 4.40 10.40
N GLY A 541 -18.15 4.89 11.51
CA GLY A 541 -19.01 6.08 11.51
C GLY A 541 -18.29 7.34 11.03
N LEU A 542 -17.04 7.57 11.47
CA LEU A 542 -16.23 8.69 11.00
C LEU A 542 -15.95 8.62 9.50
N CYS A 543 -15.60 7.44 9.00
CA CYS A 543 -15.42 7.19 7.58
C CYS A 543 -16.70 7.49 6.78
N GLU A 544 -17.85 7.05 7.26
CA GLU A 544 -19.15 7.29 6.61
C GLU A 544 -19.52 8.78 6.57
N VAL A 545 -19.23 9.55 7.62
CA VAL A 545 -19.39 11.02 7.64
C VAL A 545 -18.56 11.67 6.55
N VAL A 546 -17.27 11.33 6.48
CA VAL A 546 -16.35 11.88 5.46
C VAL A 546 -16.76 11.46 4.05
N ALA A 547 -17.16 10.20 3.84
CA ALA A 547 -17.59 9.69 2.54
C ALA A 547 -18.83 10.42 1.99
N ARG A 548 -19.71 10.95 2.85
CA ARG A 548 -20.86 11.78 2.46
C ARG A 548 -20.47 13.24 2.14
N GLY A 549 -19.26 13.66 2.52
CA GLY A 549 -18.81 15.05 2.41
C GLY A 549 -19.18 15.91 3.62
N ASP A 550 -19.61 15.30 4.73
CA ASP A 550 -19.96 15.98 5.97
C ASP A 550 -18.70 16.27 6.82
N GLN A 551 -18.79 17.23 7.75
CA GLN A 551 -17.73 17.53 8.71
C GLN A 551 -17.85 16.66 9.96
N ILE A 552 -16.70 16.30 10.55
CA ILE A 552 -16.65 15.58 11.83
C ILE A 552 -16.74 16.58 12.97
N GLU A 553 -17.72 16.40 13.86
CA GLU A 553 -17.75 17.08 15.15
C GLU A 553 -16.84 16.35 16.14
N ILE A 554 -15.80 17.04 16.62
CA ILE A 554 -14.75 16.40 17.43
C ILE A 554 -15.15 16.21 18.90
N ILE A 555 -15.93 17.13 19.48
CA ILE A 555 -16.26 17.13 20.92
C ILE A 555 -16.95 15.83 21.36
N PRO A 556 -17.97 15.30 20.65
CA PRO A 556 -18.61 14.04 21.03
C PRO A 556 -17.64 12.86 21.08
N LEU A 557 -16.63 12.84 20.20
CA LEU A 557 -15.60 11.80 20.21
C LEU A 557 -14.69 11.93 21.44
N LEU A 558 -14.29 13.15 21.81
CA LEU A 558 -13.45 13.41 22.98
C LEU A 558 -14.17 13.02 24.28
N GLU A 559 -15.43 13.41 24.42
CA GLU A 559 -16.29 13.06 25.56
C GLU A 559 -16.50 11.54 25.66
N LYS A 560 -16.75 10.86 24.52
CA LYS A 560 -16.87 9.40 24.49
C LYS A 560 -15.61 8.72 25.01
N VAL A 561 -14.43 9.11 24.54
CA VAL A 561 -13.17 8.51 24.96
C VAL A 561 -12.89 8.80 26.44
N ALA A 562 -13.15 10.02 26.90
CA ALA A 562 -13.04 10.38 28.32
C ALA A 562 -13.94 9.50 29.21
N GLN A 563 -15.17 9.24 28.78
CA GLN A 563 -16.10 8.40 29.53
C GLN A 563 -15.65 6.93 29.57
N ILE A 564 -15.07 6.41 28.48
CA ILE A 564 -14.46 5.08 28.45
C ILE A 564 -13.27 5.02 29.44
N GLU A 565 -12.41 6.04 29.45
CA GLU A 565 -11.30 6.15 30.41
C GLU A 565 -11.79 6.15 31.85
N HIS A 566 -12.80 6.97 32.18
CA HIS A 566 -13.43 7.00 33.50
C HIS A 566 -13.95 5.62 33.92
N THR A 567 -14.62 4.92 33.01
CA THR A 567 -15.17 3.58 33.27
C THR A 567 -14.08 2.55 33.56
N ILE A 568 -12.99 2.56 32.79
CA ILE A 568 -11.82 1.68 33.02
C ILE A 568 -11.18 2.00 34.37
N MET A 569 -11.01 3.29 34.69
CA MET A 569 -10.40 3.71 35.95
C MET A 569 -11.23 3.25 37.15
N ASP A 570 -12.55 3.38 37.09
CA ASP A 570 -13.46 2.94 38.15
C ASP A 570 -13.47 1.42 38.29
N SER A 571 -13.43 0.67 37.19
CA SER A 571 -13.34 -0.80 37.19
C SER A 571 -12.08 -1.30 37.93
N ILE A 572 -10.92 -0.70 37.67
CA ILE A 572 -9.70 -1.10 38.39
C ILE A 572 -9.79 -0.72 39.88
N ARG A 573 -10.36 0.44 40.21
CA ARG A 573 -10.58 0.88 41.61
C ARG A 573 -11.53 -0.03 42.37
N SER A 574 -12.51 -0.64 41.70
CA SER A 574 -13.43 -1.62 42.29
C SER A 574 -12.82 -3.02 42.42
N GLY A 575 -11.56 -3.20 41.96
CA GLY A 575 -10.87 -4.48 41.98
C GLY A 575 -11.20 -5.40 40.80
N ASN A 576 -11.86 -4.90 39.75
CA ASN A 576 -12.21 -5.71 38.59
C ASN A 576 -11.04 -5.76 37.57
N PRO A 577 -10.50 -6.95 37.26
CA PRO A 577 -9.38 -7.16 36.34
C PRO A 577 -9.74 -7.15 34.84
N GLY A 578 -11.00 -6.95 34.46
CA GLY A 578 -11.51 -7.14 33.08
C GLY A 578 -10.75 -6.39 31.98
N TYR A 579 -10.15 -5.24 32.32
CA TYR A 579 -9.37 -4.40 31.39
C TYR A 579 -7.85 -4.67 31.39
N LEU A 580 -7.37 -5.61 32.20
CA LEU A 580 -5.94 -5.96 32.24
C LEU A 580 -5.54 -6.86 31.07
N LYS A 581 -4.33 -6.64 30.56
CA LYS A 581 -3.80 -7.40 29.41
C LYS A 581 -3.46 -8.83 29.83
N THR A 582 -3.91 -9.81 29.05
CA THR A 582 -3.61 -11.24 29.26
C THR A 582 -2.16 -11.58 28.91
N THR A 583 -1.60 -12.60 29.58
CA THR A 583 -0.27 -13.17 29.35
C THR A 583 -0.24 -14.61 29.87
N ASN A 584 0.82 -15.36 29.63
CA ASN A 584 1.03 -16.67 30.25
C ASN A 584 2.36 -16.76 31.02
N ILE A 585 2.38 -17.68 31.97
CA ILE A 585 3.60 -18.16 32.63
C ILE A 585 3.81 -19.60 32.15
N LYS A 586 4.97 -19.86 31.55
CA LYS A 586 5.36 -21.18 31.03
C LYS A 586 6.06 -22.00 32.11
N GLU A 587 6.23 -23.29 31.86
CA GLU A 587 7.08 -24.15 32.69
C GLU A 587 8.49 -23.58 32.87
N ARG A 588 9.14 -23.93 33.99
CA ARG A 588 10.50 -23.47 34.29
C ARG A 588 11.52 -23.80 33.19
N SER A 589 11.36 -24.96 32.55
CA SER A 589 12.21 -25.47 31.46
C SER A 589 12.20 -24.57 30.22
N ALA A 590 11.18 -23.74 30.04
CA ALA A 590 11.05 -22.82 28.90
C ALA A 590 11.86 -21.53 29.05
N TYR A 591 12.49 -21.29 30.22
CA TYR A 591 13.27 -20.09 30.51
C TYR A 591 14.76 -20.41 30.68
N ASN A 592 15.62 -19.42 30.42
CA ASN A 592 17.06 -19.57 30.57
C ASN A 592 17.42 -19.76 32.05
N GLU A 593 18.33 -20.68 32.37
CA GLU A 593 18.77 -20.93 33.75
C GLU A 593 19.30 -19.67 34.46
N LYS A 594 19.83 -18.69 33.71
CA LYS A 594 20.36 -17.43 34.23
C LYS A 594 19.33 -16.28 34.32
N ASP A 595 18.12 -16.45 33.80
CA ASP A 595 17.07 -15.43 33.82
C ASP A 595 15.67 -16.08 33.88
N GLU A 596 15.02 -15.94 35.04
CA GLU A 596 13.74 -16.56 35.32
C GLU A 596 12.56 -15.87 34.61
N LYS A 597 12.77 -14.71 33.95
CA LYS A 597 11.74 -13.92 33.25
C LYS A 597 10.39 -13.89 33.97
N ASN A 598 9.36 -14.54 33.41
CA ASN A 598 8.00 -14.53 33.95
C ASN A 598 7.80 -15.51 35.10
N TYR A 599 8.62 -16.56 35.22
CA TYR A 599 8.56 -17.52 36.34
C TYR A 599 8.83 -16.85 37.69
N HIS A 600 9.58 -15.75 37.70
CA HIS A 600 9.75 -14.88 38.87
C HIS A 600 8.42 -14.49 39.54
N TYR A 601 7.38 -14.21 38.74
CA TYR A 601 6.07 -13.79 39.28
C TYR A 601 5.29 -14.95 39.89
N HIS A 602 5.53 -16.19 39.45
CA HIS A 602 4.98 -17.39 40.12
C HIS A 602 5.52 -17.49 41.55
N ARG A 603 6.84 -17.38 41.72
CA ARG A 603 7.49 -17.39 43.05
C ARG A 603 7.03 -16.22 43.92
N MET A 604 6.97 -15.02 43.33
CA MET A 604 6.49 -13.82 44.02
C MET A 604 5.07 -14.00 44.54
N TYR A 605 4.17 -14.53 43.72
CA TYR A 605 2.80 -14.81 44.15
C TYR A 605 2.77 -15.80 45.32
N ASN A 606 3.46 -16.94 45.21
CA ASN A 606 3.45 -17.96 46.26
C ASN A 606 4.05 -17.48 47.58
N ALA A 607 5.01 -16.55 47.54
CA ALA A 607 5.61 -15.95 48.74
C ALA A 607 4.71 -14.88 49.39
N ILE A 608 4.08 -14.01 48.60
CA ILE A 608 3.34 -12.83 49.10
C ILE A 608 1.86 -13.14 49.31
N PHE A 609 1.22 -13.77 48.33
CA PHE A 609 -0.22 -13.94 48.25
C PHE A 609 -0.67 -15.38 48.52
N GLY A 610 0.21 -16.36 48.26
CA GLY A 610 -0.05 -17.79 48.48
C GLY A 610 -0.59 -18.14 49.87
N PRO A 611 -0.01 -17.62 50.98
CA PRO A 611 -0.48 -17.93 52.33
C PRO A 611 -1.93 -17.49 52.62
N LYS A 612 -2.47 -16.51 51.89
CA LYS A 612 -3.82 -15.97 52.07
C LYS A 612 -4.81 -16.48 51.01
N PHE A 613 -4.38 -16.54 49.76
CA PHE A 613 -5.23 -16.84 48.60
C PHE A 613 -5.03 -18.25 48.02
N GLY A 614 -4.17 -19.06 48.64
CA GLY A 614 -3.82 -20.40 48.20
C GLY A 614 -2.58 -20.40 47.29
N HIS A 615 -1.73 -21.41 47.47
CA HIS A 615 -0.53 -21.62 46.65
C HIS A 615 -0.90 -22.15 45.27
N LEU A 616 -0.19 -21.69 44.24
CA LEU A 616 -0.33 -22.17 42.87
C LEU A 616 0.45 -23.46 42.67
N GLU A 617 -0.09 -24.33 41.83
CA GLU A 617 0.66 -25.41 41.21
C GLU A 617 1.71 -24.87 40.22
N GLU A 618 2.68 -25.72 39.86
CA GLU A 618 3.70 -25.35 38.88
C GLU A 618 3.06 -24.94 37.54
N PRO A 619 3.57 -23.89 36.86
CA PRO A 619 3.13 -23.50 35.52
C PRO A 619 3.19 -24.68 34.52
N PRO A 620 2.41 -24.67 33.42
CA PRO A 620 1.90 -23.49 32.75
C PRO A 620 0.47 -23.07 33.14
N TYR A 621 0.23 -21.76 33.22
CA TYR A 621 -1.10 -21.17 33.40
C TYR A 621 -1.18 -19.75 32.83
N ASP A 622 -2.42 -19.26 32.62
CA ASP A 622 -2.69 -17.90 32.16
C ASP A 622 -2.66 -16.87 33.31
N ALA A 623 -2.41 -15.63 32.97
CA ALA A 623 -2.24 -14.53 33.91
C ALA A 623 -2.63 -13.18 33.29
N VAL A 624 -2.71 -12.14 34.11
CA VAL A 624 -2.93 -10.76 33.66
C VAL A 624 -1.80 -9.84 34.11
N LYS A 625 -1.53 -8.79 33.32
CA LYS A 625 -0.53 -7.77 33.60
C LYS A 625 -1.20 -6.58 34.30
N LEU A 626 -0.80 -6.32 35.54
CA LEU A 626 -1.18 -5.12 36.30
C LEU A 626 -0.03 -4.09 36.27
N PRO A 627 -0.15 -2.98 35.53
CA PRO A 627 0.77 -1.86 35.66
C PRO A 627 0.79 -1.33 37.10
N VAL A 628 1.98 -1.05 37.66
CA VAL A 628 2.13 -0.55 39.03
C VAL A 628 3.18 0.54 39.15
N VAL A 629 3.10 1.35 40.21
CA VAL A 629 4.02 2.45 40.51
C VAL A 629 5.17 2.08 41.47
N LEU A 630 5.74 0.88 41.35
CA LEU A 630 6.84 0.39 42.22
C LEU A 630 8.24 0.62 41.59
N GLU A 631 8.46 1.82 41.06
CA GLU A 631 9.64 2.15 40.24
C GLU A 631 10.88 2.59 41.03
N ASN A 632 10.73 2.86 42.34
CA ASN A 632 11.82 3.25 43.22
C ASN A 632 11.62 2.73 44.64
N LYS A 633 12.72 2.72 45.43
CA LYS A 633 12.72 2.17 46.79
C LYS A 633 11.78 2.92 47.74
N THR A 634 11.57 4.21 47.53
CA THR A 634 10.66 5.04 48.35
C THR A 634 9.22 4.58 48.17
N LYS A 635 8.75 4.48 46.92
CA LYS A 635 7.38 4.01 46.62
C LYS A 635 7.15 2.56 47.08
N ILE A 636 8.17 1.71 46.98
CA ILE A 636 8.10 0.35 47.52
C ILE A 636 7.91 0.38 49.04
N LYS A 637 8.69 1.20 49.75
CA LYS A 637 8.58 1.32 51.20
C LYS A 637 7.21 1.89 51.62
N GLU A 638 6.76 2.96 50.97
CA GLU A 638 5.44 3.57 51.21
C GLU A 638 4.31 2.54 51.03
N TRP A 639 4.40 1.71 49.98
CA TRP A 639 3.45 0.62 49.78
C TRP A 639 3.51 -0.43 50.89
N LEU A 640 4.70 -0.94 51.22
CA LEU A 640 4.87 -1.94 52.29
C LEU A 640 4.34 -1.45 53.64
N ASP A 641 4.59 -0.18 53.98
CA ASP A 641 4.09 0.46 55.20
C ASP A 641 2.55 0.62 55.19
N GLY A 642 1.96 0.76 54.00
CA GLY A 642 0.51 0.92 53.78
C GLY A 642 -0.31 -0.38 53.73
N ILE A 643 0.32 -1.55 53.51
CA ILE A 643 -0.42 -2.84 53.42
C ILE A 643 -1.10 -3.15 54.75
N GLU A 644 -2.44 -3.12 54.83
CA GLU A 644 -3.16 -3.37 56.09
C GLU A 644 -3.07 -4.83 56.56
N ASP A 645 -3.10 -5.80 55.65
CA ASP A 645 -3.09 -7.22 55.97
C ASP A 645 -1.71 -7.70 56.47
N PRO A 646 -1.59 -8.20 57.72
CA PRO A 646 -0.30 -8.60 58.28
C PRO A 646 0.37 -9.77 57.55
N ILE A 647 -0.40 -10.68 56.95
CA ILE A 647 0.13 -11.85 56.23
C ILE A 647 0.78 -11.38 54.93
N ILE A 648 0.07 -10.57 54.15
CA ILE A 648 0.59 -10.01 52.90
C ILE A 648 1.77 -9.07 53.21
N ARG A 649 1.67 -8.22 54.24
CA ARG A 649 2.75 -7.30 54.62
C ARG A 649 4.04 -8.04 54.93
N ASN A 650 3.98 -9.06 55.78
CA ASN A 650 5.16 -9.82 56.16
C ASN A 650 5.77 -10.57 54.97
N GLY A 651 4.94 -11.20 54.14
CA GLY A 651 5.39 -11.88 52.92
C GLY A 651 6.02 -10.93 51.90
N ALA A 652 5.39 -9.77 51.68
CA ALA A 652 5.91 -8.74 50.79
C ALA A 652 7.23 -8.14 51.28
N THR A 653 7.33 -7.80 52.57
CA THR A 653 8.57 -7.27 53.15
C THR A 653 9.72 -8.26 52.99
N ALA A 654 9.51 -9.53 53.37
CA ALA A 654 10.52 -10.57 53.21
C ALA A 654 10.94 -10.75 51.73
N TRP A 655 9.97 -10.82 50.81
CA TRP A 655 10.26 -10.95 49.38
C TRP A 655 11.11 -9.80 48.83
N PHE A 656 10.75 -8.55 49.16
CA PHE A 656 11.50 -7.39 48.67
C PHE A 656 12.88 -7.28 49.31
N GLU A 657 13.07 -7.67 50.57
CA GLU A 657 14.39 -7.75 51.21
C GLU A 657 15.28 -8.80 50.53
N GLU A 658 14.77 -10.02 50.34
CA GLU A 658 15.49 -11.13 49.68
C GLU A 658 15.87 -10.82 48.22
N ASN A 659 15.03 -10.04 47.52
CA ASN A 659 15.25 -9.65 46.14
C ASN A 659 15.89 -8.26 46.00
N ASN A 660 16.55 -7.74 47.04
CA ASN A 660 17.27 -6.46 47.05
C ASN A 660 16.44 -5.28 46.51
N PHE A 661 15.18 -5.22 46.91
CA PHE A 661 14.19 -4.22 46.51
C PHE A 661 14.08 -4.06 45.00
N ARG A 662 13.99 -5.19 44.28
CA ARG A 662 13.71 -5.22 42.83
C ARG A 662 12.51 -4.31 42.51
N LYS A 663 12.66 -3.47 41.50
CA LYS A 663 11.65 -2.51 41.04
C LYS A 663 10.68 -3.18 40.07
N TYR A 664 9.42 -2.74 40.09
CA TYR A 664 8.39 -3.24 39.18
C TYR A 664 7.63 -2.09 38.54
N LYS A 665 7.51 -2.13 37.21
CA LYS A 665 6.58 -1.28 36.44
C LYS A 665 5.28 -2.01 36.10
N THR A 666 5.28 -3.34 36.26
CA THR A 666 4.16 -4.23 35.97
C THR A 666 4.32 -5.47 36.84
N LEU A 667 3.24 -5.92 37.45
CA LEU A 667 3.13 -7.22 38.11
C LEU A 667 2.33 -8.17 37.22
N ILE A 668 2.65 -9.46 37.27
CA ILE A 668 1.86 -10.50 36.60
C ILE A 668 1.04 -11.22 37.68
N LEU A 669 -0.28 -11.14 37.57
CA LEU A 669 -1.23 -11.76 38.50
C LEU A 669 -1.77 -13.05 37.87
N PRO A 670 -1.65 -14.20 38.53
CA PRO A 670 -2.20 -15.48 38.04
C PRO A 670 -3.70 -15.39 37.82
N GLU A 671 -4.21 -16.07 36.80
CA GLU A 671 -5.65 -16.19 36.51
C GLU A 671 -6.45 -16.63 37.75
N HIS A 672 -5.95 -17.64 38.48
CA HIS A 672 -6.57 -18.12 39.72
C HIS A 672 -6.85 -17.01 40.75
N LEU A 673 -5.94 -16.04 40.90
CA LEU A 673 -6.14 -14.93 41.85
C LEU A 673 -7.27 -14.02 41.37
N VAL A 674 -7.20 -13.62 40.10
CA VAL A 674 -8.08 -12.59 39.55
C VAL A 674 -9.48 -13.10 39.26
N GLU A 675 -9.64 -14.38 38.91
CA GLU A 675 -10.94 -15.02 38.69
C GLU A 675 -11.71 -15.22 40.00
N ASN A 676 -11.03 -15.63 41.08
CA ASN A 676 -11.70 -15.97 42.35
C ASN A 676 -11.83 -14.78 43.31
N TYR A 677 -10.89 -13.84 43.27
CA TYR A 677 -10.78 -12.78 44.29
C TYR A 677 -10.68 -11.36 43.71
N GLY A 678 -10.61 -11.21 42.37
CA GLY A 678 -10.35 -9.93 41.73
C GLY A 678 -8.92 -9.43 42.00
N ILE A 679 -8.70 -8.12 41.86
CA ILE A 679 -7.44 -7.46 42.22
C ILE A 679 -7.45 -7.23 43.74
N PRO A 680 -6.49 -7.78 44.51
CA PRO A 680 -6.37 -7.51 45.94
C PRO A 680 -6.30 -6.01 46.25
N LYS A 681 -6.95 -5.56 47.32
CA LYS A 681 -6.99 -4.13 47.72
C LYS A 681 -5.60 -3.53 47.87
N GLU A 682 -4.68 -4.32 48.41
CA GLU A 682 -3.27 -3.98 48.61
C GLU A 682 -2.55 -3.68 47.28
N LEU A 683 -3.03 -4.22 46.17
CA LEU A 683 -2.48 -3.97 44.83
C LEU A 683 -3.22 -2.83 44.10
N ILE A 684 -4.46 -2.51 44.46
CA ILE A 684 -5.23 -1.40 43.86
C ILE A 684 -4.55 -0.06 44.17
N GLU A 685 -4.05 0.13 45.39
CA GLU A 685 -3.42 1.39 45.82
C GLU A 685 -2.16 1.75 45.03
N ILE A 686 -1.46 0.73 44.52
CA ILE A 686 -0.24 0.90 43.71
C ILE A 686 -0.47 0.64 42.22
N ALA A 687 -1.72 0.37 41.82
CA ALA A 687 -2.05 0.18 40.42
C ALA A 687 -1.84 1.48 39.65
N ASP A 688 -1.11 1.42 38.54
CA ASP A 688 -1.00 2.53 37.60
C ASP A 688 -2.25 2.52 36.70
N ILE A 689 -3.35 3.00 37.28
CA ILE A 689 -4.67 3.00 36.66
C ILE A 689 -4.67 3.87 35.40
N ARG A 690 -3.94 4.99 35.41
CA ARG A 690 -3.83 5.91 34.26
C ARG A 690 -3.16 5.22 33.08
N ARG A 691 -2.06 4.51 33.31
CA ARG A 691 -1.38 3.73 32.27
C ARG A 691 -2.25 2.61 31.72
N THR A 692 -3.04 1.98 32.59
CA THR A 692 -4.00 0.93 32.18
C THR A 692 -5.06 1.53 31.27
N ALA A 693 -5.74 2.60 31.70
CA ALA A 693 -6.76 3.31 30.92
C ALA A 693 -6.21 3.72 29.54
N PHE A 694 -5.08 4.44 29.50
CA PHE A 694 -4.44 4.82 28.24
C PHE A 694 -4.15 3.62 27.35
N SER A 695 -3.57 2.53 27.89
CA SER A 695 -3.18 1.38 27.08
C SER A 695 -4.37 0.61 26.47
N THR A 696 -5.56 0.82 27.02
CA THR A 696 -6.83 0.25 26.55
C THR A 696 -7.48 1.13 25.48
N VAL A 697 -7.33 2.45 25.58
CA VAL A 697 -7.87 3.41 24.60
C VAL A 697 -6.82 3.99 23.64
N GLU A 698 -5.58 3.49 23.66
CA GLU A 698 -4.48 3.91 22.76
C GLU A 698 -4.90 3.98 21.27
N PRO A 699 -5.72 3.05 20.72
CA PRO A 699 -6.22 3.16 19.35
C PRO A 699 -6.99 4.48 19.10
N TYR A 700 -7.78 4.96 20.06
CA TYR A 700 -8.53 6.21 19.93
C TYR A 700 -7.61 7.42 19.83
N TYR A 701 -6.52 7.46 20.62
CA TYR A 701 -5.55 8.55 20.53
C TYR A 701 -4.89 8.62 19.15
N HIS A 702 -4.65 7.48 18.50
CA HIS A 702 -4.16 7.48 17.11
C HIS A 702 -5.18 8.07 16.13
N ILE A 703 -6.48 7.81 16.30
CA ILE A 703 -7.52 8.47 15.49
C ILE A 703 -7.54 9.98 15.76
N LEU A 704 -7.47 10.38 17.03
CA LEU A 704 -7.52 11.79 17.40
C LEU A 704 -6.38 12.58 16.74
N GLU A 705 -5.18 12.00 16.66
CA GLU A 705 -4.07 12.59 15.89
C GLU A 705 -4.39 12.72 14.40
N CYS A 706 -5.07 11.73 13.79
CA CYS A 706 -5.55 11.83 12.40
C CYS A 706 -6.50 13.02 12.21
N LEU A 707 -7.30 13.33 13.23
CA LEU A 707 -8.27 14.44 13.24
C LEU A 707 -7.66 15.77 13.71
N GLY A 708 -6.33 15.82 13.92
CA GLY A 708 -5.61 17.03 14.32
C GLY A 708 -5.52 17.28 15.83
N VAL A 709 -5.92 16.31 16.67
CA VAL A 709 -5.88 16.40 18.14
C VAL A 709 -4.69 15.59 18.68
N PHE A 710 -3.59 16.29 18.95
CA PHE A 710 -2.32 15.69 19.40
C PHE A 710 -2.18 15.71 20.93
N MET A 711 -2.54 14.61 21.59
CA MET A 711 -2.50 14.50 23.05
C MET A 711 -1.44 13.53 23.59
N MET A 712 -0.95 12.59 22.77
CA MET A 712 0.06 11.63 23.20
C MET A 712 1.39 12.32 23.50
N ASP A 713 1.95 12.06 24.68
CA ASP A 713 3.31 12.46 25.05
C ASP A 713 4.16 11.25 25.45
N LYS A 714 5.48 11.44 25.57
CA LYS A 714 6.43 10.36 25.89
C LYS A 714 6.10 9.61 27.19
N ASN A 715 5.50 10.30 28.15
CA ASN A 715 5.18 9.79 29.47
C ASN A 715 3.69 9.40 29.61
N ARG A 716 2.89 9.59 28.56
CA ARG A 716 1.45 9.36 28.49
C ARG A 716 0.72 10.05 29.66
N MET A 717 1.10 11.28 29.99
CA MET A 717 0.61 11.96 31.21
C MET A 717 -0.79 12.55 31.07
N ARG A 718 -1.22 12.90 29.84
CA ARG A 718 -2.51 13.53 29.56
C ARG A 718 -3.54 12.48 29.16
N LEU A 719 -4.66 12.44 29.88
CA LEU A 719 -5.85 11.69 29.53
C LEU A 719 -6.99 12.65 29.16
N LEU A 720 -7.97 12.20 28.37
CA LEU A 720 -9.16 13.00 28.07
C LEU A 720 -10.05 13.15 29.29
N SER A 721 -10.05 12.15 30.17
CA SER A 721 -10.69 12.20 31.49
C SER A 721 -10.17 13.32 32.40
N ASP A 722 -9.03 13.95 32.09
CA ASP A 722 -8.53 15.13 32.83
C ASP A 722 -9.26 16.42 32.43
N PHE A 723 -9.93 16.43 31.27
CA PHE A 723 -10.56 17.62 30.68
C PHE A 723 -12.08 17.51 30.59
N TYR A 724 -12.63 16.30 30.59
CA TYR A 724 -14.06 16.06 30.50
C TYR A 724 -14.56 15.28 31.72
N ASP A 725 -15.62 15.80 32.33
CA ASP A 725 -16.26 15.19 33.50
C ASP A 725 -17.05 13.93 33.13
N LYS A 726 -17.33 13.10 34.14
CA LYS A 726 -18.24 11.96 33.99
C LYS A 726 -19.64 12.43 33.62
N THR A 727 -20.21 11.85 32.58
CA THR A 727 -21.61 12.05 32.20
C THR A 727 -22.50 11.00 32.89
N ALA A 728 -23.80 11.30 33.05
CA ALA A 728 -24.73 10.38 33.71
C ALA A 728 -24.89 9.07 32.91
N GLU A 729 -24.85 7.93 33.61
CA GLU A 729 -24.82 6.55 33.09
C GLU A 729 -26.13 6.06 32.45
N ASP A 730 -26.74 6.82 31.53
CA ASP A 730 -27.97 6.41 30.83
C ASP A 730 -27.72 5.78 29.44
N ASP A 731 -26.46 5.69 29.00
CA ASP A 731 -26.08 4.96 27.78
C ASP A 731 -25.85 3.47 28.08
N GLY A 732 -26.45 2.59 27.28
CA GLY A 732 -26.29 1.14 27.40
C GLY A 732 -24.84 0.66 27.24
N LEU A 733 -24.03 1.36 26.43
CA LEU A 733 -22.61 1.04 26.24
C LEU A 733 -21.83 1.14 27.57
N TYR A 734 -22.04 2.19 28.35
CA TYR A 734 -21.27 2.41 29.58
C TYR A 734 -21.64 1.41 30.68
N LYS A 735 -22.89 0.93 30.69
CA LYS A 735 -23.31 -0.17 31.56
C LYS A 735 -22.60 -1.47 31.19
N GLU A 736 -22.57 -1.82 29.90
CA GLU A 736 -21.83 -2.99 29.42
C GLU A 736 -20.33 -2.88 29.71
N LEU A 737 -19.74 -1.69 29.58
CA LEU A 737 -18.34 -1.42 29.92
C LEU A 737 -18.06 -1.54 31.43
N ALA A 738 -18.97 -1.10 32.30
CA ALA A 738 -18.82 -1.27 33.73
C ALA A 738 -18.89 -2.75 34.16
N GLU A 739 -19.60 -3.58 33.40
CA GLU A 739 -19.81 -5.01 33.66
C GLU A 739 -18.74 -5.92 33.04
N VAL A 740 -17.74 -5.37 32.32
CA VAL A 740 -16.69 -6.16 31.67
C VAL A 740 -15.94 -7.01 32.69
N GLN A 741 -16.08 -8.32 32.59
CA GLN A 741 -15.34 -9.28 33.40
C GLN A 741 -14.10 -9.79 32.66
N TYR A 742 -13.20 -10.40 33.42
CA TYR A 742 -12.08 -11.12 32.83
C TYR A 742 -12.57 -12.32 32.00
N VAL A 743 -12.14 -12.39 30.75
CA VAL A 743 -12.41 -13.50 29.82
C VAL A 743 -11.11 -14.24 29.52
N LYS A 744 -11.15 -15.58 29.60
CA LYS A 744 -9.97 -16.46 29.44
C LYS A 744 -9.37 -16.33 28.05
N LYS A 745 -8.05 -16.51 27.93
CA LYS A 745 -7.38 -16.39 26.63
C LYS A 745 -7.90 -17.43 25.63
N SER A 746 -8.18 -18.65 26.08
CA SER A 746 -8.78 -19.72 25.27
C SER A 746 -10.17 -19.39 24.70
N GLU A 747 -10.91 -18.51 25.37
CA GLU A 747 -12.26 -18.07 24.97
C GLU A 747 -12.23 -16.85 24.06
N ARG A 748 -11.09 -16.14 23.98
CA ARG A 748 -10.89 -14.98 23.09
C ARG A 748 -10.53 -15.37 21.65
N ALA A 749 -9.88 -16.52 21.44
CA ALA A 749 -9.34 -16.94 20.14
C ALA A 749 -10.39 -17.38 19.09
N GLY A 750 -11.66 -17.04 19.28
CA GLY A 750 -12.78 -17.47 18.43
C GLY A 750 -13.19 -16.47 17.33
N GLU A 751 -12.72 -15.23 17.38
CA GLU A 751 -13.12 -14.17 16.46
C GLU A 751 -11.86 -13.40 15.98
N ASP A 752 -11.54 -13.52 14.69
CA ASP A 752 -10.61 -12.68 13.92
C ASP A 752 -9.07 -12.88 14.04
N ASP A 753 -8.56 -14.03 14.49
CA ASP A 753 -7.11 -14.35 14.43
C ASP A 753 -6.64 -14.83 13.03
N GLU A 754 -7.06 -14.18 11.94
CA GLU A 754 -6.60 -14.53 10.57
C GLU A 754 -5.37 -13.73 10.08
N ASP A 755 -4.80 -12.77 10.85
CA ASP A 755 -3.69 -11.91 10.38
C ASP A 755 -2.60 -11.62 11.46
N GLU A 756 -2.35 -12.51 12.42
CA GLU A 756 -1.16 -12.43 13.30
C GLU A 756 0.07 -13.07 12.61
N ASP A 757 0.54 -12.46 11.52
CA ASP A 757 1.91 -12.68 11.02
C ASP A 757 2.66 -11.34 11.05
N GLU A 758 3.88 -11.37 11.60
CA GLU A 758 4.83 -10.25 11.84
C GLU A 758 4.77 -9.58 13.22
N GLU A 759 5.03 -10.34 14.30
CA GLU A 759 5.86 -9.79 15.39
C GLU A 759 7.30 -9.67 14.86
N GLU A 760 7.63 -8.56 14.19
CA GLU A 760 9.03 -8.15 14.05
C GLU A 760 9.52 -7.78 15.47
N THR A 761 10.36 -8.65 16.03
CA THR A 761 11.20 -8.32 17.19
C THR A 761 12.05 -7.12 16.82
N PHE A 762 11.69 -5.95 17.34
CA PHE A 762 12.60 -4.81 17.39
C PHE A 762 13.78 -5.19 18.27
N ASP A 763 14.91 -5.51 17.65
CA ASP A 763 16.20 -5.36 18.32
C ASP A 763 16.44 -3.84 18.47
N GLU A 764 16.31 -3.36 19.70
CA GLU A 764 16.85 -2.05 20.11
C GLU A 764 18.38 -2.17 20.13
N GLU A 765 19.06 -1.50 19.20
CA GLU A 765 20.40 -0.94 19.44
C GLU A 765 20.28 0.50 19.97
#